data_AF-A0AAJ2SQ38-F1
#
_entry.id   AF-A0AAJ2SQ38-F1
#
_cell.length_a   1.000
_cell.length_b   1.000
_cell.length_c   1.000
_cell.angle_alpha   90.00
_cell.angle_beta   90.00
_cell.angle_gamma   90.00
#
_symmetry.space_group_name_H-M   'P 1'
#
loop_
_entity.id
_entity.type
_entity.pdbx_description
1 polymer ?
#
loop_
_entity_poly.entity_id
_entity_poly.type
_entity_poly.pdbx_seq_one_letter_code
_entity_poly.pdbx_strand_id
1 'polypeptide(L)'
;MTQISYVLVVPIEKDENTFFQGWQRGVASNDFIPLLASAALAPIDTAEIFLPQDELISYRTRGAHKNIITIGSHLIDEIPKLVTGDFIIIITPSEFIDKIAALDILEQKSILVAAPNEAPGVINLAKISPPDLIYAFDKPIHDELIKISRRAGDQQAVPTQTRNKYTISANCPRYGSGATLANEILHISLGLKFTSHETIKPDLLDSFYSAIKVGVESVIAATPEKDTGEVIVYSPSIMGLYYNTNSNFWNQLFRKIKAPWVKDFVKNGLIKNPGYSGISISPGTDNLESPYDIPYVGEILRERQFELAATNYSIGLLATNECIPAIRLPNAVNLHQAKLKDLEFTHKRTDPRSLRQLQLKFKALSSEIKSNISDQLADLISANFDSCKICSDAPIEWVYLGDLPLMISHEVSKIPMTPGNMLLQFASLGAPTAIPARAMQNVLVIRSFSNHDKIKRFLEVAIGCFPLENGTTVEFVDVTSISEVIAVLNKFDGAIVIFDCHGDHGGIAQPGWLQIGKERLDSWDLHNKARVPPIVMLSACSTFSVGGSHASVANGFLRSGALSVIGTMLPVDAAKSSAFIARIVFRLDAFLPAVHKLGYNLISWRTLISLFFRMSYATDVLRHFMDMEHLITRDQYTKIHANTNHRINLFDSSWYEAMLEEVSEASGLPSPDLLFKIKDENPFLETMLYCQLGRPELLNIFLAGKEDA
;
A
#
# COMPACT_ATOMS: atom_id res chain seq x y z
N MET A 1 17.26 -26.10 -3.72
CA MET A 1 16.22 -25.19 -3.21
C MET A 1 15.68 -24.45 -4.41
N THR A 2 14.39 -24.58 -4.70
CA THR A 2 13.78 -23.98 -5.90
C THR A 2 12.63 -23.09 -5.45
N GLN A 3 12.67 -21.80 -5.83
CA GLN A 3 11.56 -20.89 -5.53
C GLN A 3 10.28 -21.37 -6.24
N ILE A 4 9.16 -21.39 -5.52
CA ILE A 4 7.89 -21.79 -6.10
C ILE A 4 7.23 -20.58 -6.76
N SER A 5 6.81 -20.73 -8.02
CA SER A 5 6.00 -19.74 -8.72
C SER A 5 4.52 -20.07 -8.57
N TYR A 6 3.79 -19.22 -7.85
CA TYR A 6 2.35 -19.39 -7.64
C TYR A 6 1.56 -18.59 -8.66
N VAL A 7 0.49 -19.20 -9.19
CA VAL A 7 -0.52 -18.51 -9.97
C VAL A 7 -1.85 -18.60 -9.23
N LEU A 8 -2.39 -17.45 -8.82
CA LEU A 8 -3.71 -17.36 -8.21
C LEU A 8 -4.71 -16.92 -9.28
N VAL A 9 -5.63 -17.82 -9.66
CA VAL A 9 -6.65 -17.56 -10.67
C VAL A 9 -7.86 -16.90 -10.04
N VAL A 10 -8.16 -15.67 -10.45
CA VAL A 10 -9.31 -14.89 -10.00
C VAL A 10 -10.46 -15.06 -10.99
N PRO A 11 -11.64 -15.57 -10.57
CA PRO A 11 -12.80 -15.60 -11.46
C PRO A 11 -13.23 -14.18 -11.85
N ILE A 12 -13.34 -13.94 -13.16
CA ILE A 12 -13.76 -12.67 -13.73
C ILE A 12 -15.16 -12.82 -14.33
N GLU A 13 -16.08 -12.00 -13.84
CA GLU A 13 -17.41 -11.84 -14.39
C GLU A 13 -17.47 -10.49 -15.11
N LYS A 14 -17.90 -10.51 -16.38
CA LYS A 14 -17.81 -9.34 -17.24
C LYS A 14 -18.70 -8.21 -16.71
N ASP A 15 -18.10 -7.04 -16.49
CA ASP A 15 -18.77 -5.80 -16.05
C ASP A 15 -19.46 -5.88 -14.66
N GLU A 16 -19.11 -6.88 -13.85
CA GLU A 16 -19.68 -7.06 -12.51
C GLU A 16 -18.64 -6.86 -11.41
N ASN A 17 -18.82 -5.79 -10.62
CA ASN A 17 -18.05 -5.54 -9.41
C ASN A 17 -18.96 -5.49 -8.18
N THR A 18 -18.38 -5.83 -7.02
CA THR A 18 -19.03 -5.66 -5.73
C THR A 18 -19.24 -4.18 -5.42
N PHE A 19 -20.24 -3.92 -4.61
CA PHE A 19 -20.82 -2.61 -4.47
C PHE A 19 -19.95 -1.64 -3.66
N PHE A 20 -19.45 -2.04 -2.49
CA PHE A 20 -18.80 -1.06 -1.60
C PHE A 20 -17.30 -0.93 -1.83
N GLN A 21 -16.59 -2.01 -2.16
CA GLN A 21 -15.15 -1.99 -2.38
C GLN A 21 -14.74 -2.22 -3.83
N GLY A 22 -15.65 -2.61 -4.73
CA GLY A 22 -15.32 -2.76 -6.15
C GLY A 22 -14.42 -3.96 -6.46
N TRP A 23 -14.63 -5.07 -5.76
CA TRP A 23 -14.02 -6.36 -6.09
C TRP A 23 -14.68 -6.95 -7.33
N GLN A 24 -13.96 -7.74 -8.13
CA GLN A 24 -14.62 -8.55 -9.17
C GLN A 24 -15.65 -9.46 -8.52
N ARG A 25 -16.85 -9.59 -9.12
CA ARG A 25 -17.94 -10.36 -8.51
C ARG A 25 -17.53 -11.80 -8.16
N GLY A 26 -16.71 -12.43 -9.00
CA GLY A 26 -16.15 -13.77 -8.76
C GLY A 26 -15.28 -13.88 -7.50
N VAL A 27 -14.64 -12.79 -7.05
CA VAL A 27 -13.90 -12.75 -5.77
C VAL A 27 -14.85 -12.84 -4.58
N ALA A 28 -16.08 -12.34 -4.72
CA ALA A 28 -17.13 -12.44 -3.71
C ALA A 28 -17.90 -13.78 -3.77
N SER A 29 -17.33 -14.80 -4.42
CA SER A 29 -17.80 -16.18 -4.31
C SER A 29 -17.29 -16.85 -3.03
N ASN A 30 -18.04 -17.81 -2.50
CA ASN A 30 -17.62 -18.59 -1.33
C ASN A 30 -16.31 -19.37 -1.56
N ASP A 31 -15.99 -19.68 -2.82
CA ASP A 31 -14.88 -20.56 -3.17
C ASP A 31 -13.54 -19.82 -3.20
N PHE A 32 -13.53 -18.51 -3.44
CA PHE A 32 -12.27 -17.77 -3.63
C PHE A 32 -11.55 -17.43 -2.32
N ILE A 33 -12.29 -17.16 -1.23
CA ILE A 33 -11.69 -16.82 0.07
C ILE A 33 -10.76 -17.94 0.61
N PRO A 34 -11.16 -19.23 0.58
CA PRO A 34 -10.26 -20.35 0.91
C PRO A 34 -9.01 -20.42 0.02
N LEU A 35 -9.12 -20.06 -1.26
CA LEU A 35 -7.96 -20.02 -2.17
C LEU A 35 -6.96 -18.94 -1.76
N LEU A 36 -7.46 -17.75 -1.42
CA LEU A 36 -6.62 -16.65 -0.95
C LEU A 36 -5.93 -17.00 0.38
N ALA A 37 -6.64 -17.64 1.31
CA ALA A 37 -6.06 -18.17 2.54
C ALA A 37 -4.96 -19.20 2.27
N SER A 38 -5.19 -20.10 1.30
CA SER A 38 -4.21 -21.11 0.90
C SER A 38 -2.97 -20.46 0.28
N ALA A 39 -3.13 -19.44 -0.57
CA ALA A 39 -2.01 -18.69 -1.14
C ALA A 39 -1.20 -17.95 -0.05
N ALA A 40 -1.85 -17.40 0.98
CA ALA A 40 -1.18 -16.75 2.10
C ALA A 40 -0.36 -17.73 2.97
N LEU A 41 -0.83 -18.97 3.11
CA LEU A 41 -0.20 -20.00 3.96
C LEU A 41 0.74 -20.94 3.21
N ALA A 42 0.77 -20.87 1.88
CA ALA A 42 1.62 -21.70 1.04
C ALA A 42 3.13 -21.47 1.31
N PRO A 43 3.97 -22.50 1.13
CA PRO A 43 5.41 -22.37 1.32
C PRO A 43 6.06 -21.42 0.30
N ILE A 44 7.09 -20.68 0.69
CA ILE A 44 7.78 -19.74 -0.24
C ILE A 44 8.55 -20.51 -1.33
N ASP A 45 9.23 -21.58 -0.94
CA ASP A 45 10.00 -22.44 -1.83
C ASP A 45 9.95 -23.90 -1.39
N THR A 46 10.56 -24.77 -2.19
CA THR A 46 10.52 -26.21 -1.99
C THR A 46 11.31 -26.71 -0.77
N ALA A 47 12.15 -25.90 -0.13
CA ALA A 47 12.91 -26.30 1.05
C ALA A 47 12.11 -26.13 2.35
N GLU A 48 11.17 -25.17 2.41
CA GLU A 48 10.37 -24.90 3.62
C GLU A 48 9.64 -26.13 4.16
N ILE A 49 9.28 -27.09 3.29
CA ILE A 49 8.60 -28.32 3.67
C ILE A 49 9.50 -29.29 4.47
N PHE A 50 10.79 -28.97 4.66
CA PHE A 50 11.75 -29.77 5.43
C PHE A 50 12.29 -29.02 6.64
N LEU A 51 12.05 -27.71 6.75
CA LEU A 51 12.66 -26.89 7.80
C LEU A 51 12.02 -27.16 9.18
N PRO A 52 12.83 -27.27 10.25
CA PRO A 52 12.30 -27.11 11.60
C PRO A 52 11.75 -25.69 11.79
N GLN A 53 10.97 -25.48 12.86
CA GLN A 53 10.16 -24.26 12.99
C GLN A 53 11.02 -22.99 13.15
N ASP A 54 12.09 -23.07 13.93
CA ASP A 54 13.05 -22.00 14.16
C ASP A 54 13.75 -21.58 12.87
N GLU A 55 14.17 -22.56 12.05
CA GLU A 55 14.74 -22.29 10.74
C GLU A 55 13.69 -21.71 9.77
N LEU A 56 12.43 -22.16 9.81
CA LEU A 56 11.35 -21.57 9.00
C LEU A 56 11.14 -20.09 9.35
N ILE A 57 11.06 -19.77 10.63
CA ILE A 57 10.89 -18.39 11.11
C ILE A 57 12.07 -17.54 10.66
N SER A 58 13.31 -17.99 10.95
CA SER A 58 14.53 -17.30 10.55
C SER A 58 14.61 -17.06 9.04
N TYR A 59 14.24 -18.08 8.25
CA TYR A 59 14.23 -17.99 6.80
C TYR A 59 13.26 -16.91 6.28
N ARG A 60 12.04 -16.87 6.82
CA ARG A 60 11.02 -15.88 6.44
C ARG A 60 11.33 -14.46 6.94
N THR A 61 12.01 -14.31 8.06
CA THR A 61 12.39 -12.99 8.57
C THR A 61 13.56 -12.37 7.82
N ARG A 62 14.44 -13.17 7.20
CA ARG A 62 15.62 -12.72 6.45
C ARG A 62 15.36 -12.32 5.00
N GLY A 63 14.10 -12.05 4.63
CA GLY A 63 13.75 -11.51 3.31
C GLY A 63 13.39 -12.55 2.25
N ALA A 64 13.00 -13.76 2.66
CA ALA A 64 12.34 -14.68 1.73
C ALA A 64 10.95 -14.14 1.36
N HIS A 65 10.57 -14.23 0.09
CA HIS A 65 9.31 -13.70 -0.43
C HIS A 65 8.58 -14.68 -1.33
N LYS A 66 7.25 -14.74 -1.19
CA LYS A 66 6.40 -15.51 -2.11
C LYS A 66 6.42 -14.88 -3.50
N ASN A 67 6.51 -15.71 -4.53
CA ASN A 67 6.32 -15.29 -5.91
C ASN A 67 4.90 -15.65 -6.36
N ILE A 68 3.94 -14.74 -6.15
CA ILE A 68 2.54 -14.94 -6.52
C ILE A 68 2.16 -14.00 -7.66
N ILE A 69 1.66 -14.59 -8.74
CA ILE A 69 1.05 -13.88 -9.85
C ILE A 69 -0.46 -14.05 -9.75
N THR A 70 -1.17 -12.96 -9.50
CA THR A 70 -2.64 -12.95 -9.49
C THR A 70 -3.14 -12.58 -10.89
N ILE A 71 -3.91 -13.48 -11.52
CA ILE A 71 -4.45 -13.26 -12.87
C ILE A 71 -5.97 -13.46 -12.92
N GLY A 72 -6.64 -12.73 -13.80
CA GLY A 72 -8.04 -13.02 -14.10
C GLY A 72 -8.21 -14.31 -14.89
N SER A 73 -9.33 -15.01 -14.71
CA SER A 73 -9.65 -16.28 -15.40
C SER A 73 -9.64 -16.17 -16.93
N HIS A 74 -9.89 -14.98 -17.47
CA HIS A 74 -9.78 -14.69 -18.90
C HIS A 74 -8.32 -14.73 -19.43
N LEU A 75 -7.31 -14.72 -18.56
CA LEU A 75 -5.88 -14.79 -18.89
C LEU A 75 -5.25 -16.16 -18.61
N ILE A 76 -6.05 -17.19 -18.33
CA ILE A 76 -5.54 -18.54 -18.07
C ILE A 76 -4.62 -19.04 -19.20
N ASP A 77 -4.96 -18.74 -20.46
CA ASP A 77 -4.19 -19.17 -21.63
C ASP A 77 -2.82 -18.47 -21.74
N GLU A 78 -2.61 -17.39 -20.99
CA GLU A 78 -1.35 -16.65 -20.91
C GLU A 78 -0.42 -17.16 -19.81
N ILE A 79 -0.90 -18.03 -18.90
CA ILE A 79 -0.09 -18.61 -17.81
C ILE A 79 1.28 -19.12 -18.29
N PRO A 80 1.40 -19.91 -19.38
CA PRO A 80 2.69 -20.43 -19.83
C PRO A 80 3.73 -19.35 -20.14
N LYS A 81 3.29 -18.14 -20.54
CA LYS A 81 4.15 -16.99 -20.84
C LYS A 81 4.51 -16.16 -19.61
N LEU A 82 3.65 -16.17 -18.58
CA LEU A 82 3.80 -15.38 -17.37
C LEU A 82 4.71 -16.04 -16.33
N VAL A 83 4.73 -17.38 -16.29
CA VAL A 83 5.51 -18.14 -15.31
C VAL A 83 6.92 -18.43 -15.82
N THR A 84 7.92 -17.91 -15.12
CA THR A 84 9.35 -18.08 -15.46
C THR A 84 10.03 -19.20 -14.69
N GLY A 85 9.50 -19.62 -13.53
CA GLY A 85 10.08 -20.67 -12.69
C GLY A 85 9.78 -22.11 -13.18
N ASP A 86 10.60 -23.05 -12.70
CA ASP A 86 10.51 -24.48 -13.04
C ASP A 86 9.54 -25.26 -12.15
N PHE A 87 9.21 -24.73 -10.97
CA PHE A 87 8.26 -25.33 -10.03
C PHE A 87 7.06 -24.39 -9.86
N ILE A 88 5.90 -24.80 -10.39
CA ILE A 88 4.71 -23.97 -10.49
C ILE A 88 3.57 -24.59 -9.69
N ILE A 89 2.87 -23.76 -8.91
CA ILE A 89 1.63 -24.16 -8.24
C ILE A 89 0.51 -23.23 -8.69
N ILE A 90 -0.51 -23.80 -9.34
CA ILE A 90 -1.69 -23.07 -9.79
C ILE A 90 -2.80 -23.27 -8.76
N ILE A 91 -3.19 -22.20 -8.07
CA ILE A 91 -4.30 -22.17 -7.13
C ILE A 91 -5.51 -21.60 -7.88
N THR A 92 -6.54 -22.42 -8.05
CA THR A 92 -7.63 -22.09 -8.97
C THR A 92 -9.01 -22.51 -8.45
N PRO A 93 -10.08 -21.76 -8.77
CA PRO A 93 -11.45 -22.21 -8.60
C PRO A 93 -11.72 -23.52 -9.33
N SER A 94 -12.59 -24.36 -8.76
CA SER A 94 -12.85 -25.71 -9.29
C SER A 94 -13.34 -25.73 -10.73
N GLU A 95 -14.07 -24.70 -11.16
CA GLU A 95 -14.61 -24.57 -12.52
C GLU A 95 -13.54 -24.42 -13.61
N PHE A 96 -12.31 -24.04 -13.26
CA PHE A 96 -11.23 -23.82 -14.23
C PHE A 96 -10.22 -24.98 -14.29
N ILE A 97 -10.40 -26.06 -13.52
CA ILE A 97 -9.46 -27.20 -13.47
C ILE A 97 -9.21 -27.77 -14.86
N ASP A 98 -10.26 -28.04 -15.64
CA ASP A 98 -10.13 -28.64 -16.98
C ASP A 98 -9.39 -27.71 -17.94
N LYS A 99 -9.61 -26.39 -17.83
CA LYS A 99 -8.90 -25.39 -18.65
C LYS A 99 -7.42 -25.35 -18.29
N ILE A 100 -7.08 -25.44 -17.00
CA ILE A 100 -5.70 -25.51 -16.54
C ILE A 100 -5.02 -26.81 -17.01
N ALA A 101 -5.72 -27.94 -16.95
CA ALA A 101 -5.19 -29.23 -17.40
C ALA A 101 -4.90 -29.27 -18.92
N ALA A 102 -5.59 -28.42 -19.70
CA ALA A 102 -5.40 -28.30 -21.15
C ALA A 102 -4.27 -27.34 -21.56
N LEU A 103 -3.60 -26.67 -20.61
CA LEU A 103 -2.52 -25.74 -20.93
C LEU A 103 -1.31 -26.48 -21.49
N ASP A 104 -0.79 -26.00 -22.62
CA ASP A 104 0.49 -26.44 -23.18
C ASP A 104 1.64 -25.76 -22.43
N ILE A 105 2.13 -26.42 -21.40
CA ILE A 105 3.29 -25.97 -20.62
C ILE A 105 4.46 -26.89 -20.94
N LEU A 106 5.64 -26.30 -21.14
CA LEU A 106 6.88 -27.00 -21.47
C LEU A 106 7.09 -28.24 -20.58
N GLU A 107 7.39 -29.39 -21.20
CA GLU A 107 7.55 -30.70 -20.53
C GLU A 107 8.58 -30.72 -19.37
N GLN A 108 9.48 -29.72 -19.34
CA GLN A 108 10.53 -29.60 -18.33
C GLN A 108 10.06 -28.95 -17.02
N LYS A 109 8.89 -28.29 -17.00
CA LYS A 109 8.36 -27.61 -15.82
C LYS A 109 7.51 -28.58 -14.98
N SER A 110 7.64 -28.52 -13.66
CA SER A 110 6.79 -29.23 -12.71
C SER A 110 5.62 -28.36 -12.29
N ILE A 111 4.40 -28.89 -12.43
CA ILE A 111 3.15 -28.16 -12.18
C ILE A 111 2.30 -28.95 -11.20
N LEU A 112 1.86 -28.28 -10.14
CA LEU A 112 0.82 -28.77 -9.25
C LEU A 112 -0.40 -27.85 -9.36
N VAL A 113 -1.59 -28.44 -9.26
CA VAL A 113 -2.86 -27.70 -9.27
C VAL A 113 -3.53 -27.89 -7.91
N ALA A 114 -4.01 -26.80 -7.32
CA ALA A 114 -4.75 -26.81 -6.06
C ALA A 114 -6.10 -26.13 -6.24
N ALA A 115 -7.17 -26.77 -5.77
CA ALA A 115 -8.53 -26.30 -5.90
C ALA A 115 -9.42 -26.80 -4.75
N PRO A 116 -10.60 -26.23 -4.51
CA PRO A 116 -11.50 -26.69 -3.45
C PRO A 116 -12.06 -28.09 -3.68
N ASN A 117 -12.22 -28.55 -4.93
CA ASN A 117 -12.85 -29.85 -5.25
C ASN A 117 -11.84 -30.99 -5.45
N GLU A 118 -12.33 -32.22 -5.32
CA GLU A 118 -11.57 -33.44 -5.61
C GLU A 118 -11.54 -33.71 -7.11
N ALA A 119 -10.34 -33.70 -7.69
CA ALA A 119 -10.08 -34.11 -9.07
C ALA A 119 -8.76 -34.89 -9.14
N PRO A 120 -8.59 -35.82 -10.10
CA PRO A 120 -7.34 -36.58 -10.24
C PRO A 120 -6.12 -35.66 -10.40
N GLY A 121 -5.11 -35.84 -9.54
CA GLY A 121 -3.88 -35.04 -9.58
C GLY A 121 -3.99 -33.62 -9.01
N VAL A 122 -5.14 -33.25 -8.43
CA VAL A 122 -5.38 -31.93 -7.84
C VAL A 122 -5.27 -31.99 -6.31
N ILE A 123 -4.59 -31.01 -5.71
CA ILE A 123 -4.53 -30.80 -4.26
C ILE A 123 -5.89 -30.27 -3.80
N ASN A 124 -6.66 -31.10 -3.10
CA ASN A 124 -7.98 -30.74 -2.59
C ASN A 124 -7.85 -29.88 -1.32
N LEU A 125 -8.18 -28.59 -1.45
CA LEU A 125 -8.10 -27.62 -0.37
C LEU A 125 -9.31 -27.66 0.59
N ALA A 126 -10.49 -28.11 0.15
CA ALA A 126 -11.69 -28.14 1.00
C ALA A 126 -11.62 -29.22 2.10
N LYS A 127 -10.79 -30.26 1.94
CA LYS A 127 -10.57 -31.29 2.96
C LYS A 127 -9.62 -30.85 4.08
N ILE A 128 -9.02 -29.67 3.98
CA ILE A 128 -7.95 -29.23 4.88
C ILE A 128 -8.50 -28.21 5.87
N SER A 129 -8.27 -28.45 7.15
CA SER A 129 -8.67 -27.50 8.20
C SER A 129 -7.82 -26.22 8.09
N PRO A 130 -8.36 -25.02 8.39
CA PRO A 130 -7.59 -23.78 8.27
C PRO A 130 -6.23 -23.77 9.00
N PRO A 131 -6.09 -24.33 10.22
CA PRO A 131 -4.80 -24.43 10.89
C PRO A 131 -3.80 -25.39 10.21
N ASP A 132 -4.29 -26.34 9.42
CA ASP A 132 -3.47 -27.33 8.71
C ASP A 132 -3.11 -26.89 7.28
N LEU A 133 -3.65 -25.78 6.78
CA LEU A 133 -3.40 -25.28 5.43
C LEU A 133 -1.91 -25.02 5.14
N ILE A 134 -1.12 -24.65 6.16
CA ILE A 134 0.34 -24.51 6.02
C ILE A 134 1.03 -25.81 5.56
N TYR A 135 0.46 -26.97 5.87
CA TYR A 135 1.00 -28.29 5.49
C TYR A 135 0.34 -28.87 4.23
N ALA A 136 -0.59 -28.14 3.60
CA ALA A 136 -1.39 -28.62 2.48
C ALA A 136 -0.54 -29.07 1.28
N PHE A 137 0.59 -28.39 1.08
CA PHE A 137 1.46 -28.57 -0.07
C PHE A 137 2.66 -29.47 0.21
N ASP A 138 2.95 -29.82 1.47
CA ASP A 138 4.18 -30.51 1.86
C ASP A 138 4.36 -31.84 1.12
N LYS A 139 3.37 -32.75 1.20
CA LYS A 139 3.42 -34.03 0.51
C LYS A 139 3.38 -33.90 -1.03
N PRO A 140 2.45 -33.14 -1.64
CA PRO A 140 2.45 -32.92 -3.09
C PRO A 140 3.78 -32.39 -3.64
N ILE A 141 4.43 -31.44 -2.95
CA ILE A 141 5.74 -30.91 -3.34
C ILE A 141 6.81 -32.00 -3.21
N HIS A 142 6.83 -32.73 -2.09
CA HIS A 142 7.80 -33.81 -1.87
C HIS A 142 7.73 -34.90 -2.94
N ASP A 143 6.51 -35.37 -3.26
CA ASP A 143 6.28 -36.39 -4.29
C ASP A 143 6.77 -35.91 -5.67
N GLU A 144 6.59 -34.62 -5.98
CA GLU A 144 7.03 -34.02 -7.24
C GLU A 144 8.55 -33.85 -7.29
N LEU A 145 9.21 -33.43 -6.20
CA LEU A 145 10.66 -33.37 -6.10
C LEU A 145 11.32 -34.74 -6.34
N ILE A 146 10.72 -35.83 -5.84
CA ILE A 146 11.19 -37.20 -6.09
C ILE A 146 11.12 -37.53 -7.59
N LYS A 147 10.04 -37.13 -8.28
CA LYS A 147 9.92 -37.36 -9.74
C LYS A 147 10.98 -36.56 -10.51
N ILE A 148 11.21 -35.30 -10.14
CA ILE A 148 12.24 -34.45 -10.77
C ILE A 148 13.63 -35.07 -10.60
N SER A 149 14.00 -35.46 -9.37
CA SER A 149 15.29 -36.09 -9.08
C SER A 149 15.51 -37.37 -9.90
N ARG A 150 14.47 -38.23 -10.00
CA ARG A 150 14.52 -39.45 -10.84
C ARG A 150 14.72 -39.16 -12.33
N ARG A 151 14.09 -38.10 -12.87
CA ARG A 151 14.22 -37.71 -14.29
C ARG A 151 15.60 -37.13 -14.59
N ALA A 152 16.17 -36.36 -13.67
CA ALA A 152 17.47 -35.71 -13.83
C ALA A 152 18.66 -36.68 -13.73
N GLY A 153 18.46 -37.92 -13.24
CA GLY A 153 19.55 -38.85 -12.95
C GLY A 153 20.46 -38.36 -11.81
N ASP A 154 20.01 -37.37 -11.05
CA ASP A 154 20.77 -36.72 -10.00
C ASP A 154 20.74 -37.60 -8.74
N GLN A 155 21.93 -37.85 -8.17
CA GLN A 155 22.10 -38.66 -6.96
C GLN A 155 21.87 -37.85 -5.68
N GLN A 156 21.57 -36.54 -5.75
CA GLN A 156 21.16 -35.79 -4.58
C GLN A 156 19.85 -36.36 -4.01
N ALA A 157 19.95 -36.94 -2.82
CA ALA A 157 18.82 -37.53 -2.13
C ALA A 157 17.86 -36.44 -1.65
N VAL A 158 16.67 -36.38 -2.26
CA VAL A 158 15.53 -35.67 -1.65
C VAL A 158 15.30 -36.26 -0.26
N PRO A 159 15.21 -35.44 0.80
CA PRO A 159 14.98 -35.95 2.17
C PRO A 159 13.80 -36.91 2.21
N THR A 160 13.90 -37.99 2.99
CA THR A 160 12.87 -39.06 2.99
C THR A 160 11.54 -38.66 3.60
N GLN A 161 11.53 -37.63 4.45
CA GLN A 161 10.34 -37.16 5.17
C GLN A 161 10.27 -35.63 5.09
N THR A 162 9.04 -35.12 5.02
CA THR A 162 8.74 -33.70 5.21
C THR A 162 8.79 -33.34 6.70
N ARG A 163 8.72 -32.05 7.00
CA ARG A 163 8.61 -31.51 8.35
C ARG A 163 7.43 -32.14 9.11
N ASN A 164 7.62 -32.30 10.41
CA ASN A 164 6.54 -32.67 11.32
C ASN A 164 5.64 -31.46 11.61
N LYS A 165 4.41 -31.72 12.06
CA LYS A 165 3.55 -30.64 12.57
C LYS A 165 4.23 -29.94 13.74
N TYR A 166 4.38 -28.63 13.64
CA TYR A 166 4.97 -27.80 14.67
C TYR A 166 4.14 -27.79 15.96
N THR A 167 4.79 -27.54 17.10
CA THR A 167 4.16 -27.62 18.44
C THR A 167 4.21 -26.32 19.22
N ILE A 168 4.93 -25.30 18.75
CA ILE A 168 5.05 -24.02 19.45
C ILE A 168 3.74 -23.24 19.34
N SER A 169 3.36 -22.61 20.44
CA SER A 169 2.13 -21.83 20.54
C SER A 169 2.40 -20.35 20.31
N ALA A 170 1.41 -19.65 19.74
CA ALA A 170 1.39 -18.19 19.72
C ALA A 170 1.24 -17.64 21.15
N ASN A 171 1.85 -16.49 21.42
CA ASN A 171 1.74 -15.79 22.71
C ASN A 171 0.49 -14.89 22.75
N CYS A 172 -0.59 -15.33 22.12
CA CYS A 172 -1.88 -14.65 22.10
C CYS A 172 -3.02 -15.66 21.87
N PRO A 173 -4.25 -15.36 22.32
CA PRO A 173 -5.41 -16.16 21.97
C PRO A 173 -5.80 -15.97 20.51
N ARG A 174 -6.53 -16.93 19.95
CA ARG A 174 -7.20 -16.75 18.65
C ARG A 174 -8.48 -15.95 18.85
N TYR A 175 -8.68 -14.88 18.10
CA TYR A 175 -9.94 -14.15 18.15
C TYR A 175 -10.90 -14.50 17.01
N GLY A 176 -10.38 -14.89 15.85
CA GLY A 176 -11.19 -15.13 14.65
C GLY A 176 -11.94 -13.87 14.16
N SER A 177 -11.51 -12.69 14.64
CA SER A 177 -12.10 -11.40 14.29
C SER A 177 -11.41 -10.86 13.04
N GLY A 178 -12.17 -10.20 12.16
CA GLY A 178 -11.58 -9.47 11.04
C GLY A 178 -10.60 -8.36 11.48
N ALA A 179 -10.58 -7.99 12.76
CA ALA A 179 -9.59 -7.03 13.30
C ALA A 179 -8.21 -7.65 13.55
N THR A 180 -8.14 -8.96 13.81
CA THR A 180 -6.91 -9.68 14.18
C THR A 180 -6.51 -10.71 13.13
N LEU A 181 -7.41 -11.05 12.20
CA LEU A 181 -7.26 -12.15 11.25
C LEU A 181 -5.95 -12.11 10.44
N ALA A 182 -5.50 -10.93 10.00
CA ALA A 182 -4.24 -10.82 9.25
C ALA A 182 -3.04 -11.30 10.08
N ASN A 183 -2.98 -10.94 11.37
CA ASN A 183 -1.94 -11.44 12.26
C ASN A 183 -2.15 -12.92 12.57
N GLU A 184 -3.39 -13.40 12.71
CA GLU A 184 -3.65 -14.83 12.92
C GLU A 184 -3.15 -15.69 11.74
N ILE A 185 -3.36 -15.22 10.51
CA ILE A 185 -2.82 -15.85 9.29
C ILE A 185 -1.28 -15.83 9.34
N LEU A 186 -0.66 -14.72 9.75
CA LEU A 186 0.79 -14.64 9.90
C LEU A 186 1.33 -15.65 10.93
N HIS A 187 0.71 -15.77 12.12
CA HIS A 187 1.08 -16.76 13.12
C HIS A 187 1.01 -18.18 12.57
N ILE A 188 -0.11 -18.54 11.90
CA ILE A 188 -0.27 -19.86 11.29
C ILE A 188 0.82 -20.09 10.25
N SER A 189 1.15 -19.08 9.43
CA SER A 189 2.21 -19.16 8.43
C SER A 189 3.59 -19.43 9.04
N LEU A 190 3.84 -19.01 10.27
CA LEU A 190 5.07 -19.27 11.05
C LEU A 190 4.99 -20.61 11.81
N GLY A 191 3.95 -21.41 11.58
CA GLY A 191 3.75 -22.70 12.24
C GLY A 191 3.23 -22.61 13.69
N LEU A 192 2.83 -21.42 14.15
CA LEU A 192 2.38 -21.21 15.52
C LEU A 192 0.93 -21.69 15.71
N LYS A 193 0.67 -22.33 16.85
CA LYS A 193 -0.65 -22.81 17.24
C LYS A 193 -1.31 -21.90 18.27
N PHE A 194 -2.62 -21.73 18.17
CA PHE A 194 -3.39 -21.06 19.19
C PHE A 194 -3.89 -22.06 20.23
N THR A 195 -3.62 -21.81 21.52
CA THR A 195 -4.01 -22.68 22.64
C THR A 195 -5.37 -22.32 23.24
N SER A 196 -5.84 -21.09 23.01
CA SER A 196 -7.11 -20.58 23.50
C SER A 196 -7.84 -19.79 22.41
N HIS A 197 -9.15 -19.61 22.62
CA HIS A 197 -10.01 -18.79 21.78
C HIS A 197 -10.75 -17.77 22.64
N GLU A 198 -10.76 -16.52 22.21
CA GLU A 198 -11.44 -15.41 22.91
C GLU A 198 -12.30 -14.62 21.94
N THR A 199 -13.46 -14.15 22.40
CA THR A 199 -14.35 -13.29 21.60
C THR A 199 -14.14 -11.83 21.97
N ILE A 200 -13.94 -10.98 20.96
CA ILE A 200 -13.87 -9.53 21.17
C ILE A 200 -15.29 -8.99 21.36
N LYS A 201 -15.52 -8.24 22.45
CA LYS A 201 -16.82 -7.62 22.72
C LYS A 201 -17.06 -6.46 21.74
N PRO A 202 -18.14 -6.49 20.93
CA PRO A 202 -18.36 -5.49 19.90
C PRO A 202 -18.63 -4.08 20.45
N ASP A 203 -19.19 -3.96 21.66
CA ASP A 203 -19.55 -2.67 22.26
C ASP A 203 -18.39 -1.93 22.95
N LEU A 204 -17.22 -2.57 23.08
CA LEU A 204 -16.08 -2.02 23.79
C LEU A 204 -14.89 -1.88 22.84
N LEU A 205 -14.72 -0.67 22.27
CA LEU A 205 -13.64 -0.37 21.32
C LEU A 205 -12.25 -0.73 21.86
N ASP A 206 -11.99 -0.48 23.14
CA ASP A 206 -10.72 -0.81 23.79
C ASP A 206 -10.39 -2.30 23.76
N SER A 207 -11.40 -3.18 23.71
CA SER A 207 -11.18 -4.62 23.54
C SER A 207 -10.59 -4.95 22.17
N PHE A 208 -10.98 -4.22 21.12
CA PHE A 208 -10.37 -4.39 19.80
C PHE A 208 -8.94 -3.89 19.78
N TYR A 209 -8.67 -2.70 20.33
CA TYR A 209 -7.32 -2.14 20.38
C TYR A 209 -6.37 -3.09 21.14
N SER A 210 -6.83 -3.62 22.29
CA SER A 210 -6.05 -4.57 23.09
C SER A 210 -5.78 -5.87 22.35
N ALA A 211 -6.79 -6.43 21.68
CA ALA A 211 -6.65 -7.66 20.90
C ALA A 211 -5.68 -7.48 19.70
N ILE A 212 -5.75 -6.34 19.01
CA ILE A 212 -4.82 -6.00 17.92
C ILE A 212 -3.40 -5.89 18.47
N LYS A 213 -3.22 -5.13 19.56
CA LYS A 213 -1.91 -4.91 20.19
C LYS A 213 -1.27 -6.23 20.62
N VAL A 214 -1.98 -7.09 21.34
CA VAL A 214 -1.49 -8.40 21.78
C VAL A 214 -1.12 -9.29 20.59
N GLY A 215 -1.90 -9.25 19.52
CA GLY A 215 -1.58 -9.95 18.27
C GLY A 215 -0.27 -9.47 17.65
N VAL A 216 -0.05 -8.15 17.59
CA VAL A 216 1.18 -7.55 17.05
C VAL A 216 2.40 -7.87 17.92
N GLU A 217 2.29 -7.70 19.24
CA GLU A 217 3.37 -8.01 20.18
C GLU A 217 3.78 -9.50 20.13
N SER A 218 2.80 -10.40 19.95
CA SER A 218 3.05 -11.83 19.75
C SER A 218 3.82 -12.11 18.44
N VAL A 219 3.52 -11.40 17.35
CA VAL A 219 4.31 -11.51 16.10
C VAL A 219 5.73 -11.03 16.32
N ILE A 220 5.92 -9.84 16.91
CA ILE A 220 7.25 -9.27 17.18
C ILE A 220 8.09 -10.24 18.01
N ALA A 221 7.51 -10.81 19.08
CA ALA A 221 8.18 -11.79 19.92
C ALA A 221 8.53 -13.09 19.17
N ALA A 222 7.74 -13.47 18.17
CA ALA A 222 8.00 -14.64 17.34
C ALA A 222 9.04 -14.39 16.22
N THR A 223 9.35 -13.14 15.90
CA THR A 223 10.27 -12.76 14.80
C THR A 223 11.40 -11.85 15.28
N PRO A 224 12.24 -12.27 16.25
CA PRO A 224 13.26 -11.40 16.85
C PRO A 224 14.43 -11.06 15.91
N GLU A 225 14.67 -11.86 14.87
CA GLU A 225 15.75 -11.62 13.89
C GLU A 225 15.38 -10.58 12.82
N LYS A 226 14.20 -9.97 12.91
CA LYS A 226 13.75 -9.00 11.92
C LYS A 226 14.33 -7.61 12.24
N ASP A 227 15.40 -7.26 11.54
CA ASP A 227 16.16 -6.02 11.75
C ASP A 227 15.36 -4.73 11.49
N THR A 228 14.30 -4.78 10.68
CA THR A 228 13.48 -3.60 10.35
C THR A 228 12.12 -3.65 11.04
N GLY A 229 11.85 -2.67 11.91
CA GLY A 229 10.51 -2.44 12.44
C GLY A 229 9.57 -1.95 11.33
N GLU A 230 8.87 -2.86 10.66
CA GLU A 230 7.84 -2.53 9.66
C GLU A 230 6.48 -3.09 10.05
N VAL A 231 5.42 -2.31 9.80
CA VAL A 231 4.03 -2.68 10.07
C VAL A 231 3.10 -2.32 8.92
N ILE A 232 2.07 -3.13 8.70
CA ILE A 232 0.94 -2.79 7.84
C ILE A 232 -0.08 -2.02 8.68
N VAL A 233 -0.41 -0.80 8.31
CA VAL A 233 -1.50 -0.03 8.95
C VAL A 233 -2.65 0.05 7.96
N TYR A 234 -3.80 -0.55 8.28
CA TYR A 234 -4.89 -0.64 7.31
C TYR A 234 -6.26 -0.26 7.86
N SER A 235 -7.10 0.33 7.03
CA SER A 235 -8.51 0.57 7.35
C SER A 235 -9.39 0.17 6.17
N PRO A 236 -10.24 -0.87 6.29
CA PRO A 236 -11.15 -1.26 5.22
C PRO A 236 -12.14 -0.13 4.86
N SER A 237 -11.85 0.55 3.75
CA SER A 237 -12.66 1.63 3.18
C SER A 237 -13.79 1.10 2.30
N ILE A 238 -14.72 1.98 1.93
CA ILE A 238 -15.69 1.76 0.86
C ILE A 238 -15.59 2.93 -0.12
N MET A 239 -16.11 2.78 -1.35
CA MET A 239 -16.13 3.85 -2.33
C MET A 239 -16.82 5.08 -1.74
N GLY A 240 -16.15 6.22 -1.85
CA GLY A 240 -16.47 7.43 -1.09
C GLY A 240 -17.94 7.88 -1.17
N LEU A 241 -18.59 7.66 -2.32
CA LEU A 241 -19.98 8.03 -2.56
C LEU A 241 -21.00 7.29 -1.66
N TYR A 242 -20.63 6.14 -1.11
CA TYR A 242 -21.50 5.33 -0.24
C TYR A 242 -21.46 5.72 1.22
N TYR A 243 -20.45 6.47 1.69
CA TYR A 243 -20.45 7.00 3.07
C TYR A 243 -21.58 8.00 3.32
N ASN A 244 -22.06 8.70 2.29
CA ASN A 244 -23.18 9.62 2.41
C ASN A 244 -24.52 8.89 2.41
N THR A 245 -24.93 8.38 3.58
CA THR A 245 -26.22 7.70 3.80
C THR A 245 -27.47 8.55 3.55
N ASN A 246 -27.32 9.84 3.21
CA ASN A 246 -28.42 10.73 2.82
C ASN A 246 -28.51 10.90 1.29
N SER A 247 -27.69 10.20 0.52
CA SER A 247 -27.70 10.24 -0.95
C SER A 247 -29.00 9.70 -1.54
N ASN A 248 -29.26 10.04 -2.81
CA ASN A 248 -30.44 9.55 -3.53
C ASN A 248 -30.51 8.01 -3.53
N PHE A 249 -29.39 7.34 -3.79
CA PHE A 249 -29.27 5.88 -3.73
C PHE A 249 -29.80 5.31 -2.39
N TRP A 250 -29.25 5.78 -1.28
CA TRP A 250 -29.63 5.31 0.05
C TRP A 250 -31.08 5.63 0.38
N ASN A 251 -31.57 6.82 0.00
CA ASN A 251 -32.96 7.19 0.23
C ASN A 251 -33.95 6.30 -0.53
N GLN A 252 -33.62 5.87 -1.75
CA GLN A 252 -34.46 4.91 -2.49
C GLN A 252 -34.51 3.55 -1.80
N LEU A 253 -33.37 3.05 -1.32
CA LEU A 253 -33.30 1.80 -0.56
C LEU A 253 -34.09 1.91 0.76
N PHE A 254 -33.86 2.98 1.54
CA PHE A 254 -34.51 3.18 2.83
C PHE A 254 -36.02 3.41 2.74
N ARG A 255 -36.57 3.76 1.57
CA ARG A 255 -38.02 3.77 1.33
C ARG A 255 -38.62 2.36 1.26
N LYS A 256 -37.83 1.37 0.83
CA LYS A 256 -38.26 -0.04 0.76
C LYS A 256 -38.21 -0.74 2.12
N ILE A 257 -37.32 -0.30 3.01
CA ILE A 257 -37.18 -0.82 4.37
C ILE A 257 -38.28 -0.21 5.25
N LYS A 258 -39.14 -1.05 5.86
CA LYS A 258 -40.25 -0.58 6.70
C LYS A 258 -39.83 -0.30 8.14
N ALA A 259 -39.06 -1.21 8.74
CA ALA A 259 -38.69 -1.14 10.15
C ALA A 259 -37.61 -0.05 10.41
N PRO A 260 -37.83 0.90 11.34
CA PRO A 260 -36.87 1.96 11.64
C PRO A 260 -35.52 1.46 12.15
N TRP A 261 -35.51 0.45 13.02
CA TRP A 261 -34.28 -0.12 13.59
C TRP A 261 -33.36 -0.71 12.51
N VAL A 262 -33.92 -1.26 11.43
CA VAL A 262 -33.15 -1.82 10.30
C VAL A 262 -32.45 -0.72 9.51
N LYS A 263 -33.12 0.43 9.33
CA LYS A 263 -32.51 1.60 8.69
C LYS A 263 -31.36 2.12 9.55
N ASP A 264 -31.57 2.20 10.85
CA ASP A 264 -30.54 2.63 11.80
C ASP A 264 -29.34 1.68 11.81
N PHE A 265 -29.60 0.37 11.85
CA PHE A 265 -28.57 -0.66 11.75
C PHE A 265 -27.73 -0.54 10.47
N VAL A 266 -28.35 -0.39 9.29
CA VAL A 266 -27.60 -0.19 8.03
C VAL A 266 -26.80 1.12 8.08
N LYS A 267 -27.40 2.22 8.54
CA LYS A 267 -26.74 3.54 8.57
C LYS A 267 -25.59 3.59 9.57
N ASN A 268 -25.88 3.32 10.83
CA ASN A 268 -25.03 3.61 11.97
C ASN A 268 -24.29 2.37 12.47
N GLY A 269 -24.82 1.18 12.21
CA GLY A 269 -24.16 -0.08 12.56
C GLY A 269 -23.21 -0.61 11.47
N LEU A 270 -23.56 -0.45 10.19
CA LEU A 270 -22.77 -1.00 9.08
C LEU A 270 -21.89 0.05 8.39
N ILE A 271 -22.49 1.15 7.92
CA ILE A 271 -21.80 2.12 7.05
C ILE A 271 -21.04 3.18 7.86
N LYS A 272 -21.69 3.79 8.85
CA LYS A 272 -21.14 4.88 9.68
C LYS A 272 -20.71 4.44 11.08
N ASN A 273 -20.58 3.13 11.31
CA ASN A 273 -20.07 2.64 12.58
C ASN A 273 -18.64 3.17 12.77
N PRO A 274 -18.36 3.92 13.85
CA PRO A 274 -17.04 4.49 14.07
C PRO A 274 -16.00 3.42 14.44
N GLY A 275 -16.42 2.29 15.00
CA GLY A 275 -15.55 1.23 15.47
C GLY A 275 -15.15 0.23 14.39
N TYR A 276 -15.11 -1.03 14.82
CA TYR A 276 -15.00 -2.20 13.96
C TYR A 276 -16.42 -2.74 13.74
N SER A 277 -16.72 -3.36 12.61
CA SER A 277 -18.09 -3.68 12.12
C SER A 277 -18.96 -4.62 13.00
N GLY A 278 -18.69 -4.74 14.30
CA GLY A 278 -19.56 -5.35 15.29
C GLY A 278 -20.57 -4.37 15.86
N ILE A 279 -21.76 -4.88 16.20
CA ILE A 279 -22.87 -4.14 16.80
C ILE A 279 -23.53 -5.11 17.78
N SER A 280 -23.79 -4.70 19.02
CA SER A 280 -24.80 -5.38 19.85
C SER A 280 -26.15 -4.71 19.70
N ILE A 281 -27.19 -5.53 19.56
CA ILE A 281 -28.58 -5.08 19.63
C ILE A 281 -29.03 -5.27 21.08
N SER A 282 -29.54 -4.20 21.71
CA SER A 282 -29.84 -4.18 23.15
C SER A 282 -30.80 -5.30 23.61
N PRO A 283 -30.63 -5.86 24.82
CA PRO A 283 -31.57 -6.81 25.41
C PRO A 283 -32.96 -6.18 25.63
N GLY A 284 -34.04 -6.88 25.26
CA GLY A 284 -35.43 -6.40 25.35
C GLY A 284 -36.19 -6.33 24.01
N THR A 285 -35.53 -6.70 22.92
CA THR A 285 -36.13 -6.83 21.58
C THR A 285 -36.31 -8.31 21.20
N ASP A 286 -37.05 -9.07 22.02
CA ASP A 286 -37.13 -10.54 21.94
C ASP A 286 -37.82 -11.11 20.68
N ASN A 287 -38.04 -10.30 19.63
CA ASN A 287 -38.69 -10.71 18.38
C ASN A 287 -38.22 -9.91 17.15
N LEU A 288 -36.94 -9.49 17.07
CA LEU A 288 -36.43 -8.90 15.84
C LEU A 288 -36.12 -9.99 14.80
N GLU A 289 -36.67 -9.83 13.60
CA GLU A 289 -36.25 -10.58 12.42
C GLU A 289 -34.75 -10.40 12.21
N SER A 290 -34.04 -11.48 11.87
CA SER A 290 -32.62 -11.41 11.57
C SER A 290 -32.39 -10.44 10.41
N PRO A 291 -31.43 -9.50 10.50
CA PRO A 291 -31.10 -8.61 9.38
C PRO A 291 -30.73 -9.35 8.08
N TYR A 292 -30.30 -10.61 8.17
CA TYR A 292 -30.00 -11.46 7.01
C TYR A 292 -31.22 -11.97 6.25
N ASP A 293 -32.35 -12.08 6.95
CA ASP A 293 -33.61 -12.59 6.40
C ASP A 293 -34.42 -11.47 5.74
N ILE A 294 -34.10 -10.21 6.06
CA ILE A 294 -34.75 -9.04 5.48
C ILE A 294 -34.24 -8.81 4.04
N PRO A 295 -35.14 -8.78 3.02
CA PRO A 295 -34.76 -8.51 1.64
C PRO A 295 -33.96 -7.21 1.47
N TYR A 296 -33.01 -7.19 0.53
CA TYR A 296 -32.02 -6.11 0.28
C TYR A 296 -31.01 -5.88 1.43
N VAL A 297 -31.43 -5.97 2.69
CA VAL A 297 -30.55 -5.80 3.86
C VAL A 297 -29.63 -7.00 4.01
N GLY A 298 -30.17 -8.21 3.88
CA GLY A 298 -29.35 -9.42 3.86
C GLY A 298 -28.34 -9.43 2.72
N GLU A 299 -28.70 -8.88 1.55
CA GLU A 299 -27.76 -8.74 0.41
C GLU A 299 -26.63 -7.76 0.75
N ILE A 300 -26.95 -6.58 1.28
CA ILE A 300 -25.96 -5.58 1.72
C ILE A 300 -25.03 -6.14 2.79
N LEU A 301 -25.57 -6.92 3.74
CA LEU A 301 -24.78 -7.53 4.79
C LEU A 301 -23.84 -8.60 4.26
N ARG A 302 -24.35 -9.51 3.42
CA ARG A 302 -23.54 -10.54 2.77
C ARG A 302 -22.44 -9.89 1.94
N GLU A 303 -22.79 -8.91 1.09
CA GLU A 303 -21.82 -8.15 0.29
C GLU A 303 -20.72 -7.57 1.18
N ARG A 304 -21.09 -6.83 2.24
CA ARG A 304 -20.10 -6.18 3.11
C ARG A 304 -19.23 -7.20 3.84
N GLN A 305 -19.79 -8.35 4.24
CA GLN A 305 -19.04 -9.42 4.89
C GLN A 305 -18.02 -10.08 3.95
N PHE A 306 -18.41 -10.35 2.71
CA PHE A 306 -17.50 -10.90 1.71
C PHE A 306 -16.36 -9.94 1.41
N GLU A 307 -16.64 -8.67 1.15
CA GLU A 307 -15.59 -7.70 0.84
C GLU A 307 -14.63 -7.47 2.02
N LEU A 308 -15.14 -7.45 3.25
CA LEU A 308 -14.31 -7.39 4.45
C LEU A 308 -13.46 -8.65 4.60
N ALA A 309 -13.99 -9.84 4.32
CA ALA A 309 -13.22 -11.07 4.32
C ALA A 309 -12.09 -11.02 3.28
N ALA A 310 -12.42 -10.69 2.02
CA ALA A 310 -11.44 -10.54 0.93
C ALA A 310 -10.33 -9.55 1.28
N THR A 311 -10.70 -8.42 1.89
CA THR A 311 -9.74 -7.42 2.40
C THR A 311 -8.81 -8.01 3.44
N ASN A 312 -9.35 -8.63 4.50
CA ASN A 312 -8.52 -9.14 5.61
C ASN A 312 -7.60 -10.29 5.17
N TYR A 313 -8.05 -11.16 4.27
CA TYR A 313 -7.20 -12.21 3.69
C TYR A 313 -6.16 -11.65 2.73
N SER A 314 -6.46 -10.56 1.99
CA SER A 314 -5.45 -9.87 1.18
C SER A 314 -4.37 -9.21 2.05
N ILE A 315 -4.76 -8.62 3.18
CA ILE A 315 -3.79 -8.09 4.16
C ILE A 315 -3.00 -9.23 4.82
N GLY A 316 -3.63 -10.37 5.12
CA GLY A 316 -2.93 -11.58 5.58
C GLY A 316 -1.91 -12.10 4.56
N LEU A 317 -2.25 -12.07 3.27
CA LEU A 317 -1.32 -12.40 2.19
C LEU A 317 -0.11 -11.45 2.20
N LEU A 318 -0.34 -10.14 2.27
CA LEU A 318 0.72 -9.15 2.37
C LEU A 318 1.60 -9.35 3.62
N ALA A 319 0.97 -9.55 4.78
CA ALA A 319 1.65 -9.80 6.05
C ALA A 319 2.55 -11.04 6.00
N THR A 320 2.08 -12.13 5.38
CA THR A 320 2.85 -13.38 5.23
C THR A 320 3.89 -13.34 4.11
N ASN A 321 3.77 -12.45 3.13
CA ASN A 321 4.75 -12.31 2.06
C ASN A 321 6.01 -11.58 2.51
N GLU A 322 5.87 -10.67 3.49
CA GLU A 322 6.97 -9.89 4.03
C GLU A 322 7.27 -10.22 5.49
N CYS A 323 6.52 -11.14 6.10
CA CYS A 323 6.61 -11.48 7.52
C CYS A 323 6.54 -10.24 8.43
N ILE A 324 5.54 -9.37 8.20
CA ILE A 324 5.30 -8.12 8.96
C ILE A 324 3.93 -8.12 9.64
N PRO A 325 3.80 -7.62 10.88
CA PRO A 325 2.51 -7.52 11.56
C PRO A 325 1.58 -6.50 10.88
N ALA A 326 0.29 -6.61 11.19
CA ALA A 326 -0.76 -5.72 10.71
C ALA A 326 -1.58 -5.10 11.86
N ILE A 327 -1.82 -3.80 11.78
CA ILE A 327 -2.68 -3.01 12.67
C ILE A 327 -3.90 -2.56 11.88
N ARG A 328 -5.09 -3.05 12.26
CA ARG A 328 -6.36 -2.57 11.69
C ARG A 328 -6.81 -1.33 12.44
N LEU A 329 -7.02 -0.23 11.72
CA LEU A 329 -7.62 1.00 12.26
C LEU A 329 -9.15 0.91 12.24
N PRO A 330 -9.85 1.61 13.16
CA PRO A 330 -11.31 1.64 13.17
C PRO A 330 -11.86 2.41 11.98
N ASN A 331 -13.12 2.16 11.60
CA ASN A 331 -13.74 2.75 10.41
C ASN A 331 -13.90 4.28 10.52
N ALA A 332 -13.90 4.85 11.73
CA ALA A 332 -13.97 6.29 11.96
C ALA A 332 -12.88 7.09 11.21
N VAL A 333 -11.72 6.50 10.91
CA VAL A 333 -10.69 7.19 10.11
C VAL A 333 -11.12 7.47 8.67
N ASN A 334 -12.10 6.72 8.14
CA ASN A 334 -12.64 6.92 6.79
C ASN A 334 -13.81 7.93 6.74
N LEU A 335 -14.34 8.36 7.89
CA LEU A 335 -15.60 9.13 7.96
C LEU A 335 -15.42 10.66 7.77
N HIS A 336 -14.29 11.08 7.19
CA HIS A 336 -13.87 12.49 7.13
C HIS A 336 -14.04 13.18 5.77
N GLN A 337 -14.74 12.55 4.82
CA GLN A 337 -14.84 13.04 3.43
C GLN A 337 -15.29 14.51 3.32
N ALA A 338 -16.22 14.96 4.16
CA ALA A 338 -16.70 16.34 4.14
C ALA A 338 -15.60 17.34 4.52
N LYS A 339 -14.78 17.01 5.52
CA LYS A 339 -13.66 17.83 6.00
C LYS A 339 -12.51 17.83 4.99
N LEU A 340 -12.22 16.69 4.37
CA LEU A 340 -11.24 16.59 3.28
C LEU A 340 -11.62 17.47 2.09
N LYS A 341 -12.90 17.43 1.68
CA LYS A 341 -13.41 18.29 0.60
C LYS A 341 -13.35 19.77 0.94
N ASP A 342 -13.70 20.14 2.17
CA ASP A 342 -13.62 21.53 2.65
C ASP A 342 -12.16 22.02 2.73
N LEU A 343 -11.22 21.16 3.11
CA LEU A 343 -9.79 21.43 3.08
C LEU A 343 -9.31 21.73 1.66
N GLU A 344 -9.69 20.90 0.68
CA GLU A 344 -9.34 21.10 -0.73
C GLU A 344 -9.86 22.44 -1.27
N PHE A 345 -11.13 22.77 -1.00
CA PHE A 345 -11.69 24.06 -1.42
C PHE A 345 -11.00 25.26 -0.75
N THR A 346 -10.60 25.10 0.51
CA THR A 346 -9.88 26.16 1.24
C THR A 346 -8.49 26.36 0.66
N HIS A 347 -7.79 25.27 0.30
CA HIS A 347 -6.45 25.31 -0.27
C HIS A 347 -6.39 25.99 -1.65
N LYS A 348 -7.46 25.91 -2.45
CA LYS A 348 -7.57 26.61 -3.74
C LYS A 348 -7.57 28.14 -3.62
N ARG A 349 -7.66 28.69 -2.41
CA ARG A 349 -7.68 30.13 -2.14
C ARG A 349 -6.34 30.59 -1.58
N THR A 350 -5.79 31.67 -2.13
CA THR A 350 -4.45 32.17 -1.80
C THR A 350 -4.43 33.38 -0.86
N ASP A 351 -5.59 33.85 -0.40
CA ASP A 351 -5.67 34.99 0.51
C ASP A 351 -5.20 34.65 1.94
N PRO A 352 -4.56 35.57 2.69
CA PRO A 352 -3.99 35.28 4.01
C PRO A 352 -5.00 34.71 5.03
N ARG A 353 -6.27 35.14 4.95
CA ARG A 353 -7.32 34.63 5.83
C ARG A 353 -7.62 33.17 5.51
N SER A 354 -7.69 32.80 4.23
CA SER A 354 -7.87 31.41 3.81
C SER A 354 -6.69 30.53 4.18
N LEU A 355 -5.44 31.03 4.09
CA LEU A 355 -4.26 30.28 4.55
C LEU A 355 -4.33 29.98 6.05
N ARG A 356 -4.70 30.96 6.89
CA ARG A 356 -4.90 30.71 8.33
C ARG A 356 -6.03 29.71 8.60
N GLN A 357 -7.12 29.80 7.83
CA GLN A 357 -8.24 28.84 7.95
C GLN A 357 -7.83 27.44 7.50
N LEU A 358 -6.97 27.30 6.50
CA LEU A 358 -6.42 26.03 6.05
C LEU A 358 -5.69 25.32 7.21
N GLN A 359 -4.81 26.04 7.90
CA GLN A 359 -4.05 25.51 9.04
C GLN A 359 -4.97 25.04 10.17
N LEU A 360 -5.97 25.85 10.54
CA LEU A 360 -6.94 25.49 11.57
C LEU A 360 -7.77 24.25 11.19
N LYS A 361 -8.24 24.18 9.94
CA LYS A 361 -9.02 23.04 9.44
C LYS A 361 -8.19 21.77 9.38
N PHE A 362 -6.95 21.86 8.89
CA PHE A 362 -6.04 20.72 8.87
C PHE A 362 -5.74 20.21 10.29
N LYS A 363 -5.42 21.11 11.23
CA LYS A 363 -5.16 20.76 12.63
C LYS A 363 -6.33 20.03 13.27
N ALA A 364 -7.55 20.52 13.05
CA ALA A 364 -8.77 19.90 13.54
C ALA A 364 -8.97 18.49 12.96
N LEU A 365 -8.79 18.35 11.65
CA LEU A 365 -8.88 17.07 10.96
C LEU A 365 -7.83 16.07 11.45
N SER A 366 -6.55 16.46 11.49
CA SER A 366 -5.45 15.61 11.94
C SER A 366 -5.66 15.15 13.39
N SER A 367 -6.03 16.07 14.29
CA SER A 367 -6.31 15.75 15.71
C SER A 367 -7.46 14.76 15.86
N GLU A 368 -8.51 14.88 15.04
CA GLU A 368 -9.66 13.99 15.08
C GLU A 368 -9.34 12.61 14.52
N ILE A 369 -8.59 12.52 13.42
CA ILE A 369 -8.11 11.23 12.91
C ILE A 369 -7.19 10.58 13.96
N LYS A 370 -6.29 11.33 14.59
CA LYS A 370 -5.45 10.84 15.71
C LYS A 370 -6.32 10.27 16.83
N SER A 371 -7.36 10.98 17.24
CA SER A 371 -8.28 10.51 18.29
C SER A 371 -9.02 9.22 17.89
N ASN A 372 -9.33 9.06 16.59
CA ASN A 372 -9.95 7.84 16.07
C ASN A 372 -8.98 6.66 16.02
N ILE A 373 -7.67 6.87 15.85
CA ILE A 373 -6.66 5.79 15.89
C ILE A 373 -6.50 5.25 17.33
N SER A 374 -6.83 6.04 18.35
CA SER A 374 -6.52 5.82 19.78
C SER A 374 -5.03 5.98 20.12
N ASP A 375 -4.74 6.45 21.34
CA ASP A 375 -3.35 6.58 21.81
C ASP A 375 -2.66 5.20 21.89
N GLN A 376 -3.39 4.12 22.23
CA GLN A 376 -2.81 2.78 22.33
C GLN A 376 -2.24 2.27 20.99
N LEU A 377 -2.96 2.46 19.88
CA LEU A 377 -2.45 2.05 18.56
C LEU A 377 -1.40 3.04 18.04
N ALA A 378 -1.56 4.34 18.32
CA ALA A 378 -0.57 5.36 17.96
C ALA A 378 0.79 5.08 18.62
N ASP A 379 0.80 4.80 19.93
CA ASP A 379 2.01 4.48 20.68
C ASP A 379 2.63 3.16 20.19
N LEU A 380 1.80 2.16 19.87
CA LEU A 380 2.27 0.91 19.28
C LEU A 380 3.00 1.15 17.96
N ILE A 381 2.46 2.01 17.09
CA ILE A 381 3.08 2.38 15.82
C ILE A 381 4.41 3.10 16.07
N SER A 382 4.37 4.24 16.77
CA SER A 382 5.54 5.12 16.92
C SER A 382 6.68 4.52 17.73
N ALA A 383 6.41 3.59 18.65
CA ALA A 383 7.44 3.04 19.53
C ALA A 383 8.14 1.79 18.98
N ASN A 384 7.55 1.08 18.01
CA ASN A 384 8.02 -0.24 17.59
C ASN A 384 8.38 -0.34 16.10
N PHE A 385 8.05 0.68 15.29
CA PHE A 385 8.22 0.59 13.84
C PHE A 385 8.83 1.88 13.28
N ASP A 386 9.73 1.71 12.31
CA ASP A 386 10.35 2.79 11.54
C ASP A 386 9.69 2.96 10.17
N SER A 387 8.94 1.94 9.73
CA SER A 387 8.31 1.87 8.41
C SER A 387 6.84 1.46 8.50
N CYS A 388 6.00 2.10 7.70
CA CYS A 388 4.56 1.87 7.63
C CYS A 388 4.11 1.62 6.20
N LYS A 389 3.47 0.47 5.98
CA LYS A 389 2.73 0.18 4.76
C LYS A 389 1.26 0.48 4.98
N ILE A 390 0.81 1.62 4.49
CA ILE A 390 -0.55 2.11 4.70
C ILE A 390 -1.47 1.52 3.64
N CYS A 391 -2.45 0.73 4.05
CA CYS A 391 -3.52 0.27 3.19
C CYS A 391 -4.81 1.03 3.57
N SER A 392 -5.07 2.17 2.94
CA SER A 392 -6.23 3.02 3.25
C SER A 392 -6.49 4.01 2.12
N ASP A 393 -7.75 4.42 1.96
CA ASP A 393 -8.09 5.57 1.12
C ASP A 393 -8.03 6.90 1.90
N ALA A 394 -8.08 6.85 3.24
CA ALA A 394 -7.91 8.03 4.10
C ALA A 394 -6.43 8.47 4.15
N PRO A 395 -6.11 9.76 4.31
CA PRO A 395 -4.74 10.26 4.41
C PRO A 395 -4.15 10.05 5.81
N ILE A 396 -3.99 8.79 6.22
CA ILE A 396 -3.42 8.41 7.54
C ILE A 396 -1.99 8.96 7.70
N GLU A 397 -1.28 9.08 6.58
CA GLU A 397 0.08 9.62 6.49
C GLU A 397 0.21 11.09 6.94
N TRP A 398 -0.89 11.85 7.01
CA TRP A 398 -0.91 13.22 7.54
C TRP A 398 -0.94 13.33 9.05
N VAL A 399 -1.25 12.24 9.75
CA VAL A 399 -1.52 12.27 11.19
C VAL A 399 -0.22 12.39 11.97
N TYR A 400 -0.19 13.32 12.93
CA TYR A 400 0.91 13.47 13.87
C TYR A 400 0.84 12.38 14.96
N LEU A 401 1.76 11.41 14.90
CA LEU A 401 1.96 10.41 15.94
C LEU A 401 3.22 10.75 16.74
N GLY A 402 3.14 11.83 17.52
CA GLY A 402 4.28 12.49 18.16
C GLY A 402 4.50 13.88 17.58
N ASP A 403 5.76 14.22 17.28
CA ASP A 403 6.15 15.56 16.85
C ASP A 403 6.21 15.77 15.34
N LEU A 404 6.15 14.68 14.59
CA LEU A 404 6.13 14.68 13.13
C LEU A 404 4.88 13.96 12.61
N PRO A 405 4.35 14.37 11.44
CA PRO A 405 3.35 13.58 10.74
C PRO A 405 3.95 12.25 10.28
N LEU A 406 3.11 11.22 10.20
CA LEU A 406 3.54 9.84 9.93
C LEU A 406 4.40 9.70 8.66
N MET A 407 4.07 10.44 7.60
CA MET A 407 4.85 10.48 6.35
C MET A 407 6.29 11.00 6.46
N ILE A 408 6.63 11.65 7.58
CA ILE A 408 7.95 12.25 7.81
C ILE A 408 8.72 11.47 8.88
N SER A 409 8.04 11.03 9.96
CA SER A 409 8.68 10.21 10.99
C SER A 409 9.06 8.82 10.46
N HIS A 410 8.19 8.20 9.66
CA HIS A 410 8.37 6.83 9.19
C HIS A 410 8.65 6.78 7.69
N GLU A 411 9.25 5.68 7.22
CA GLU A 411 9.16 5.36 5.80
C GLU A 411 7.74 4.90 5.45
N VAL A 412 7.07 5.61 4.54
CA VAL A 412 5.67 5.33 4.23
C VAL A 412 5.49 4.93 2.77
N SER A 413 4.72 3.86 2.56
CA SER A 413 4.15 3.49 1.27
C SER A 413 2.64 3.38 1.41
N LYS A 414 1.90 3.62 0.32
CA LYS A 414 0.44 3.56 0.35
C LYS A 414 -0.15 2.68 -0.74
N ILE A 415 -0.92 1.67 -0.34
CA ILE A 415 -1.74 0.85 -1.22
C ILE A 415 -3.20 1.32 -1.09
N PRO A 416 -3.86 1.71 -2.19
CA PRO A 416 -5.28 2.08 -2.14
C PRO A 416 -6.13 0.88 -1.75
N MET A 417 -7.18 1.14 -0.97
CA MET A 417 -8.10 0.11 -0.48
C MET A 417 -9.27 -0.10 -1.46
N THR A 418 -9.64 0.95 -2.20
CA THR A 418 -10.62 0.87 -3.28
C THR A 418 -9.98 1.25 -4.64
N PRO A 419 -10.27 0.49 -5.72
CA PRO A 419 -11.06 -0.74 -5.75
C PRO A 419 -10.29 -1.93 -5.14
N GLY A 420 -11.01 -2.87 -4.52
CA GLY A 420 -10.41 -3.99 -3.78
C GLY A 420 -9.54 -4.92 -4.62
N ASN A 421 -9.83 -5.05 -5.93
CA ASN A 421 -8.96 -5.80 -6.85
C ASN A 421 -7.54 -5.25 -6.88
N MET A 422 -7.39 -3.94 -6.75
CA MET A 422 -6.10 -3.27 -6.73
C MET A 422 -5.35 -3.58 -5.43
N LEU A 423 -6.05 -3.58 -4.29
CA LEU A 423 -5.48 -4.04 -3.02
C LEU A 423 -4.91 -5.45 -3.16
N LEU A 424 -5.71 -6.41 -3.67
CA LEU A 424 -5.25 -7.79 -3.82
C LEU A 424 -4.06 -7.91 -4.78
N GLN A 425 -4.10 -7.20 -5.91
CA GLN A 425 -2.99 -7.18 -6.86
C GLN A 425 -1.70 -6.76 -6.15
N PHE A 426 -1.71 -5.61 -5.46
CA PHE A 426 -0.52 -5.11 -4.76
C PHE A 426 -0.16 -5.91 -3.51
N ALA A 427 -1.12 -6.54 -2.82
CA ALA A 427 -0.85 -7.43 -1.69
C ALA A 427 -0.16 -8.73 -2.13
N SER A 428 -0.45 -9.20 -3.35
CA SER A 428 0.14 -10.43 -3.90
C SER A 428 1.56 -10.25 -4.43
N LEU A 429 2.00 -9.02 -4.73
CA LEU A 429 3.38 -8.75 -5.15
C LEU A 429 4.33 -9.08 -4.00
N GLY A 430 5.29 -9.98 -4.22
CA GLY A 430 6.24 -10.38 -3.18
C GLY A 430 7.70 -10.27 -3.60
N ALA A 431 8.04 -10.46 -4.88
CA ALA A 431 9.43 -10.44 -5.32
C ALA A 431 9.95 -9.00 -5.51
N PRO A 432 11.05 -8.60 -4.85
CA PRO A 432 11.72 -7.35 -5.15
C PRO A 432 12.22 -7.32 -6.60
N THR A 433 12.03 -6.19 -7.27
CA THR A 433 12.55 -5.90 -8.59
C THR A 433 13.90 -5.21 -8.46
N ALA A 434 14.94 -5.84 -8.99
CA ALA A 434 16.27 -5.26 -9.11
C ALA A 434 16.31 -4.22 -10.24
N ILE A 435 16.58 -2.96 -9.87
CA ILE A 435 16.80 -1.88 -10.84
C ILE A 435 18.28 -1.46 -10.76
N PRO A 436 19.06 -1.57 -11.84
CA PRO A 436 20.42 -1.05 -11.83
C PRO A 436 20.40 0.49 -11.78
N ALA A 437 21.30 1.12 -11.04
CA ALA A 437 21.33 2.58 -10.89
C ALA A 437 21.32 3.33 -12.23
N ARG A 438 21.95 2.80 -13.28
CA ARG A 438 21.90 3.36 -14.65
C ARG A 438 20.49 3.50 -15.23
N ALA A 439 19.56 2.62 -14.89
CA ALA A 439 18.17 2.72 -15.35
C ALA A 439 17.42 3.87 -14.67
N MET A 440 17.94 4.38 -13.55
CA MET A 440 17.45 5.56 -12.84
C MET A 440 18.04 6.87 -13.39
N GLN A 441 19.13 6.79 -14.16
CA GLN A 441 19.83 7.96 -14.72
C GLN A 441 19.15 8.53 -15.97
N ASN A 442 18.36 7.73 -16.71
CA ASN A 442 17.58 8.24 -17.84
C ASN A 442 16.15 8.56 -17.41
N VAL A 443 15.82 9.84 -17.31
CA VAL A 443 14.51 10.34 -16.88
C VAL A 443 13.76 10.93 -18.06
N LEU A 444 12.57 10.40 -18.36
CA LEU A 444 11.67 10.96 -19.35
C LEU A 444 10.71 11.96 -18.70
N VAL A 445 10.56 13.15 -19.28
CA VAL A 445 9.51 14.12 -18.95
C VAL A 445 8.55 14.23 -20.12
N ILE A 446 7.32 13.75 -19.94
CA ILE A 446 6.21 13.97 -20.87
C ILE A 446 5.52 15.27 -20.46
N ARG A 447 5.61 16.28 -21.32
CA ARG A 447 5.08 17.61 -21.04
C ARG A 447 3.90 17.94 -21.95
N SER A 448 2.82 18.46 -21.35
CA SER A 448 1.65 18.93 -22.10
C SER A 448 1.09 20.23 -21.51
N PHE A 449 1.49 21.33 -22.13
CA PHE A 449 0.95 22.67 -21.86
C PHE A 449 0.73 23.42 -23.18
N SER A 450 -0.21 24.36 -23.17
CA SER A 450 -0.30 25.30 -24.28
C SER A 450 0.98 26.15 -24.38
N ASN A 451 1.33 26.61 -25.59
CA ASN A 451 2.53 27.44 -25.78
C ASN A 451 2.50 28.77 -25.02
N HIS A 452 1.32 29.24 -24.60
CA HIS A 452 1.13 30.47 -23.84
C HIS A 452 0.94 30.21 -22.34
N ASP A 453 1.02 28.95 -21.91
CA ASP A 453 0.92 28.61 -20.50
C ASP A 453 2.17 29.12 -19.77
N LYS A 454 1.95 29.93 -18.74
CA LYS A 454 3.03 30.58 -17.99
C LYS A 454 3.87 29.58 -17.21
N ILE A 455 3.32 28.42 -16.87
CA ILE A 455 4.02 27.42 -16.07
C ILE A 455 4.74 26.35 -16.91
N LYS A 456 4.59 26.36 -18.25
CA LYS A 456 5.14 25.35 -19.17
C LYS A 456 6.63 25.05 -18.97
N ARG A 457 7.44 26.05 -18.62
CA ARG A 457 8.91 25.91 -18.50
C ARG A 457 9.38 25.78 -17.06
N PHE A 458 8.50 25.75 -16.07
CA PHE A 458 8.91 25.81 -14.67
C PHE A 458 9.74 24.59 -14.26
N LEU A 459 9.33 23.37 -14.63
CA LEU A 459 10.08 22.16 -14.31
C LEU A 459 11.44 22.12 -15.03
N GLU A 460 11.48 22.46 -16.31
CA GLU A 460 12.71 22.53 -17.10
C GLU A 460 13.71 23.53 -16.50
N VAL A 461 13.24 24.71 -16.12
CA VAL A 461 14.06 25.72 -15.44
C VAL A 461 14.52 25.22 -14.07
N ALA A 462 13.64 24.61 -13.29
CA ALA A 462 13.98 24.09 -11.96
C ALA A 462 15.04 22.99 -12.01
N ILE A 463 14.95 22.06 -12.98
CA ILE A 463 15.98 21.05 -13.22
C ILE A 463 17.30 21.71 -13.64
N GLY A 464 17.24 22.71 -14.53
CA GLY A 464 18.42 23.47 -14.97
C GLY A 464 19.13 24.26 -13.86
N CYS A 465 18.50 24.47 -12.70
CA CYS A 465 19.12 25.09 -11.52
C CYS A 465 20.03 24.14 -10.73
N PHE A 466 19.97 22.83 -10.97
CA PHE A 466 20.81 21.84 -10.30
C PHE A 466 21.88 21.28 -11.23
N PRO A 467 23.14 21.16 -10.77
CA PRO A 467 24.18 20.51 -11.55
C PRO A 467 23.96 18.99 -11.55
N LEU A 468 23.70 18.41 -12.72
CA LEU A 468 23.63 16.95 -12.93
C LEU A 468 24.98 16.47 -13.47
N GLU A 469 25.90 16.13 -12.56
CA GLU A 469 27.31 15.85 -12.88
C GLU A 469 27.63 14.35 -12.96
N ASN A 470 26.72 13.49 -12.49
CA ASN A 470 26.95 12.05 -12.32
C ASN A 470 26.16 11.20 -13.33
N GLY A 471 25.89 11.75 -14.51
CA GLY A 471 25.37 11.03 -15.67
C GLY A 471 23.85 10.95 -15.75
N THR A 472 23.09 11.63 -14.88
CA THR A 472 21.63 11.72 -15.00
C THR A 472 21.24 12.62 -16.16
N THR A 473 20.42 12.12 -17.09
CA THR A 473 19.90 12.84 -18.24
C THR A 473 18.39 12.96 -18.15
N VAL A 474 17.88 14.14 -18.52
CA VAL A 474 16.43 14.42 -18.53
C VAL A 474 16.00 14.76 -19.96
N GLU A 475 15.13 13.93 -20.53
CA GLU A 475 14.57 14.15 -21.87
C GLU A 475 13.16 14.78 -21.75
N PHE A 476 12.98 15.98 -22.30
CA PHE A 476 11.65 16.61 -22.40
C PHE A 476 11.00 16.30 -23.73
N VAL A 477 9.81 15.69 -23.70
CA VAL A 477 8.98 15.42 -24.88
C VAL A 477 7.65 16.15 -24.75
N ASP A 478 7.45 17.16 -25.59
CA ASP A 478 6.18 17.88 -25.70
C ASP A 478 5.16 17.03 -26.48
N VAL A 479 3.99 16.78 -25.88
CA VAL A 479 2.89 16.01 -26.49
C VAL A 479 1.58 16.80 -26.50
N THR A 480 0.70 16.48 -27.45
CA THR A 480 -0.59 17.15 -27.66
C THR A 480 -1.78 16.20 -27.80
N SER A 481 -1.54 14.88 -27.86
CA SER A 481 -2.58 13.86 -27.90
C SER A 481 -2.22 12.62 -27.07
N ILE A 482 -3.22 11.85 -26.65
CA ILE A 482 -3.06 10.58 -25.92
C ILE A 482 -2.29 9.56 -26.78
N SER A 483 -2.46 9.58 -28.11
CA SER A 483 -1.73 8.69 -29.01
C SER A 483 -0.21 8.95 -28.97
N GLU A 484 0.21 10.22 -28.87
CA GLU A 484 1.61 10.59 -28.70
C GLU A 484 2.15 10.13 -27.33
N VAL A 485 1.37 10.29 -26.25
CA VAL A 485 1.74 9.76 -24.92
C VAL A 485 2.01 8.26 -25.00
N ILE A 486 1.10 7.48 -25.60
CA ILE A 486 1.25 6.03 -25.76
C ILE A 486 2.51 5.70 -26.58
N ALA A 487 2.73 6.41 -27.69
CA ALA A 487 3.88 6.19 -28.55
C ALA A 487 5.21 6.48 -27.85
N VAL A 488 5.27 7.53 -27.04
CA VAL A 488 6.46 7.90 -26.26
C VAL A 488 6.74 6.87 -25.16
N LEU A 489 5.73 6.50 -24.37
CA LEU A 489 5.88 5.47 -23.32
C LEU A 489 6.36 4.13 -23.88
N ASN A 490 5.80 3.69 -25.01
CA ASN A 490 6.20 2.42 -25.65
C ASN A 490 7.62 2.43 -26.22
N LYS A 491 8.20 3.61 -26.49
CA LYS A 491 9.59 3.76 -26.93
C LYS A 491 10.58 3.85 -25.77
N PHE A 492 10.15 4.39 -24.63
CA PHE A 492 11.03 4.66 -23.49
C PHE A 492 11.35 3.39 -22.68
N ASP A 493 12.63 3.15 -22.42
CA ASP A 493 13.15 1.95 -21.75
C ASP A 493 13.75 2.23 -20.36
N GLY A 494 13.77 3.50 -19.92
CA GLY A 494 14.20 3.88 -18.57
C GLY A 494 13.18 3.55 -17.48
N ALA A 495 13.58 3.71 -16.22
CA ALA A 495 12.76 3.34 -15.07
C ALA A 495 11.78 4.44 -14.63
N ILE A 496 12.04 5.70 -14.98
CA ILE A 496 11.36 6.88 -14.42
C ILE A 496 10.72 7.72 -15.53
N VAL A 497 9.41 7.95 -15.42
CA VAL A 497 8.70 8.96 -16.20
C VAL A 497 8.07 10.02 -15.30
N ILE A 498 8.14 11.27 -15.76
CA ILE A 498 7.53 12.43 -15.12
C ILE A 498 6.46 12.96 -16.05
N PHE A 499 5.24 13.14 -15.54
CA PHE A 499 4.20 13.88 -16.24
C PHE A 499 4.17 15.32 -15.74
N ASP A 500 4.42 16.26 -16.65
CA ASP A 500 4.45 17.71 -16.40
C ASP A 500 3.31 18.37 -17.20
N CYS A 501 2.14 18.50 -16.57
CA CYS A 501 0.92 19.01 -17.19
C CYS A 501 -0.12 19.42 -16.14
N HIS A 502 -1.26 19.97 -16.58
CA HIS A 502 -2.40 20.14 -15.68
C HIS A 502 -3.04 18.80 -15.31
N GLY A 503 -3.49 18.69 -14.07
CA GLY A 503 -4.28 17.57 -13.56
C GLY A 503 -5.51 18.07 -12.82
N ASP A 504 -6.59 17.31 -12.86
CA ASP A 504 -7.84 17.63 -12.17
C ASP A 504 -8.69 16.36 -11.96
N HIS A 505 -9.82 16.47 -11.27
CA HIS A 505 -10.75 15.37 -11.04
C HIS A 505 -12.22 15.80 -11.04
N GLY A 506 -13.11 14.89 -11.41
CA GLY A 506 -14.55 15.16 -11.46
C GLY A 506 -15.26 15.02 -10.11
N GLY A 507 -14.52 15.12 -9.00
CA GLY A 507 -15.02 14.86 -7.65
C GLY A 507 -15.22 13.37 -7.33
N ILE A 508 -15.95 13.09 -6.26
CA ILE A 508 -16.11 11.73 -5.69
C ILE A 508 -16.83 10.72 -6.60
N ALA A 509 -17.50 11.19 -7.65
CA ALA A 509 -18.34 10.37 -8.51
C ALA A 509 -17.74 10.15 -9.92
N GLN A 510 -16.60 10.75 -10.23
CA GLN A 510 -15.99 10.74 -11.56
C GLN A 510 -14.47 10.55 -11.45
N PRO A 511 -13.79 10.07 -12.50
CA PRO A 511 -12.36 9.84 -12.49
C PRO A 511 -11.54 11.14 -12.46
N GLY A 512 -10.27 11.01 -12.09
CA GLY A 512 -9.23 12.01 -12.31
C GLY A 512 -8.65 11.94 -13.72
N TRP A 513 -8.06 13.03 -14.21
CA TRP A 513 -7.41 13.05 -15.53
C TRP A 513 -6.17 13.94 -15.58
N LEU A 514 -5.31 13.68 -16.56
CA LEU A 514 -4.26 14.59 -17.02
C LEU A 514 -4.69 15.31 -18.29
N GLN A 515 -4.39 16.59 -18.41
CA GLN A 515 -4.73 17.38 -19.60
C GLN A 515 -3.66 17.24 -20.67
N ILE A 516 -3.97 16.50 -21.75
CA ILE A 516 -3.06 16.24 -22.88
C ILE A 516 -3.55 17.00 -24.11
N GLY A 517 -2.94 18.15 -24.41
CA GLY A 517 -3.46 19.08 -25.40
C GLY A 517 -4.91 19.47 -25.10
N LYS A 518 -5.86 19.01 -25.93
CA LYS A 518 -7.31 19.20 -25.72
C LYS A 518 -8.02 17.97 -25.14
N GLU A 519 -7.29 16.86 -24.99
CA GLU A 519 -7.81 15.58 -24.52
C GLU A 519 -7.65 15.45 -22.99
N ARG A 520 -8.55 14.68 -22.37
CA ARG A 520 -8.45 14.29 -20.96
C ARG A 520 -7.99 12.85 -20.92
N LEU A 521 -6.74 12.63 -20.50
CA LEU A 521 -6.20 11.29 -20.32
C LEU A 521 -6.69 10.74 -18.99
N ASP A 522 -7.55 9.73 -19.05
CA ASP A 522 -7.75 8.79 -17.95
C ASP A 522 -6.58 7.80 -17.95
N SER A 523 -5.75 7.82 -16.90
CA SER A 523 -4.57 6.96 -16.84
C SER A 523 -4.90 5.48 -16.70
N TRP A 524 -6.14 5.12 -16.33
CA TRP A 524 -6.60 3.73 -16.30
C TRP A 524 -6.68 3.13 -17.72
N ASP A 525 -6.92 3.97 -18.73
CA ASP A 525 -7.03 3.55 -20.12
C ASP A 525 -5.69 3.20 -20.77
N LEU A 526 -4.56 3.44 -20.09
CA LEU A 526 -3.22 3.09 -20.56
C LEU A 526 -2.92 1.59 -20.45
N HIS A 527 -3.64 0.88 -19.58
CA HIS A 527 -3.50 -0.56 -19.42
C HIS A 527 -3.69 -1.28 -20.76
N ASN A 528 -2.80 -2.23 -21.06
CA ASN A 528 -2.71 -2.96 -22.34
C ASN A 528 -2.48 -2.09 -23.59
N LYS A 529 -2.19 -0.79 -23.45
CA LYS A 529 -1.90 0.12 -24.58
C LYS A 529 -0.51 0.73 -24.52
N ALA A 530 -0.02 1.03 -23.31
CA ALA A 530 1.29 1.63 -23.10
C ALA A 530 2.14 0.83 -22.10
N ARG A 531 3.46 0.77 -22.33
CA ARG A 531 4.45 0.30 -21.36
C ARG A 531 4.74 1.43 -20.36
N VAL A 532 4.01 1.45 -19.24
CA VAL A 532 4.28 2.41 -18.16
C VAL A 532 5.53 1.97 -17.39
N PRO A 533 6.54 2.84 -17.21
CA PRO A 533 7.71 2.55 -16.38
C PRO A 533 7.36 2.23 -14.92
N PRO A 534 8.22 1.50 -14.18
CA PRO A 534 7.95 1.13 -12.80
C PRO A 534 7.81 2.33 -11.85
N ILE A 535 8.38 3.49 -12.20
CA ILE A 535 8.31 4.72 -11.41
C ILE A 535 7.67 5.83 -12.22
N VAL A 536 6.57 6.39 -11.70
CA VAL A 536 5.89 7.56 -12.25
C VAL A 536 5.90 8.69 -11.23
N MET A 537 6.27 9.90 -11.65
CA MET A 537 6.16 11.10 -10.82
C MET A 537 5.20 12.10 -11.49
N LEU A 538 4.21 12.57 -10.74
CA LEU A 538 3.17 13.45 -11.27
C LEU A 538 3.43 14.89 -10.81
N SER A 539 4.02 15.68 -11.71
CA SER A 539 4.13 17.14 -11.56
C SER A 539 2.84 17.78 -12.07
N ALA A 540 1.74 17.44 -11.40
CA ALA A 540 0.38 17.87 -11.74
C ALA A 540 -0.50 17.95 -10.48
N CYS A 541 -1.53 18.80 -10.51
CA CYS A 541 -2.44 18.97 -9.40
C CYS A 541 -3.40 17.78 -9.22
N SER A 542 -3.79 17.51 -7.96
CA SER A 542 -4.91 16.64 -7.59
C SER A 542 -4.91 15.23 -8.21
N THR A 543 -3.72 14.63 -8.38
CA THR A 543 -3.55 13.34 -9.05
C THR A 543 -3.88 12.11 -8.18
N PHE A 544 -3.92 12.31 -6.85
CA PHE A 544 -4.47 11.40 -5.84
C PHE A 544 -5.34 12.21 -4.86
N SER A 545 -6.31 12.95 -5.39
CA SER A 545 -7.09 13.93 -4.62
C SER A 545 -7.87 13.33 -3.44
N VAL A 546 -7.73 13.92 -2.25
CA VAL A 546 -8.54 13.57 -1.07
C VAL A 546 -10.03 13.94 -1.23
N GLY A 547 -10.35 14.84 -2.17
CA GLY A 547 -11.73 15.15 -2.57
C GLY A 547 -12.21 14.35 -3.80
N GLY A 548 -11.34 13.51 -4.35
CA GLY A 548 -11.59 12.70 -5.55
C GLY A 548 -12.27 11.36 -5.29
N SER A 549 -12.47 10.61 -6.37
CA SER A 549 -12.88 9.21 -6.30
C SER A 549 -11.65 8.29 -6.25
N HIS A 550 -11.88 6.99 -6.05
CA HIS A 550 -10.83 5.97 -6.11
C HIS A 550 -10.20 5.84 -7.51
N ALA A 551 -10.91 6.27 -8.56
CA ALA A 551 -10.42 6.31 -9.94
C ALA A 551 -9.52 7.54 -10.14
N SER A 552 -8.44 7.60 -9.35
CA SER A 552 -7.44 8.67 -9.39
C SER A 552 -6.44 8.43 -10.52
N VAL A 553 -5.75 9.50 -10.93
CA VAL A 553 -4.69 9.42 -11.95
C VAL A 553 -3.57 8.49 -11.46
N ALA A 554 -3.18 8.61 -10.20
CA ALA A 554 -2.12 7.79 -9.64
C ALA A 554 -2.50 6.29 -9.60
N ASN A 555 -3.74 5.97 -9.22
CA ASN A 555 -4.20 4.59 -9.24
C ASN A 555 -4.27 4.01 -10.66
N GLY A 556 -4.60 4.81 -11.67
CA GLY A 556 -4.59 4.38 -13.06
C GLY A 556 -3.18 4.05 -13.58
N PHE A 557 -2.14 4.77 -13.14
CA PHE A 557 -0.75 4.42 -13.48
C PHE A 557 -0.28 3.15 -12.78
N LEU A 558 -0.62 2.96 -11.51
CA LEU A 558 -0.38 1.71 -10.78
C LEU A 558 -1.05 0.52 -11.49
N ARG A 559 -2.32 0.69 -11.89
CA ARG A 559 -3.06 -0.28 -12.71
C ARG A 559 -2.39 -0.57 -14.05
N SER A 560 -1.72 0.42 -14.63
CA SER A 560 -1.12 0.35 -15.97
C SER A 560 0.34 -0.12 -15.98
N GLY A 561 0.92 -0.49 -14.83
CA GLY A 561 2.22 -1.14 -14.73
C GLY A 561 3.22 -0.47 -13.78
N ALA A 562 2.92 0.73 -13.27
CA ALA A 562 3.78 1.37 -12.28
C ALA A 562 3.77 0.59 -10.96
N LEU A 563 4.95 0.48 -10.33
CA LEU A 563 5.10 -0.06 -8.98
C LEU A 563 5.15 1.05 -7.93
N SER A 564 5.60 2.25 -8.32
CA SER A 564 5.54 3.43 -7.47
C SER A 564 5.03 4.64 -8.25
N VAL A 565 4.10 5.38 -7.64
CA VAL A 565 3.64 6.67 -8.15
C VAL A 565 3.78 7.73 -7.07
N ILE A 566 4.48 8.83 -7.39
CA ILE A 566 4.45 10.03 -6.56
C ILE A 566 3.32 10.91 -7.06
N GLY A 567 2.27 11.03 -6.25
CA GLY A 567 1.04 11.78 -6.56
C GLY A 567 0.82 12.96 -5.63
N THR A 568 -0.22 13.74 -5.92
CA THR A 568 -0.61 14.96 -5.20
C THR A 568 -2.01 14.82 -4.60
N MET A 569 -2.12 15.00 -3.28
CA MET A 569 -3.36 14.90 -2.51
C MET A 569 -4.25 16.14 -2.64
N LEU A 570 -3.66 17.28 -2.94
CA LEU A 570 -4.32 18.57 -3.14
C LEU A 570 -3.68 19.29 -4.35
N PRO A 571 -4.28 20.38 -4.85
CA PRO A 571 -3.60 21.26 -5.80
C PRO A 571 -2.23 21.69 -5.26
N VAL A 572 -1.24 21.86 -6.15
CA VAL A 572 0.13 22.26 -5.77
C VAL A 572 0.54 23.54 -6.50
N ASP A 573 1.44 24.32 -5.90
CA ASP A 573 2.02 25.48 -6.59
C ASP A 573 3.00 25.00 -7.66
N ALA A 574 2.91 25.56 -8.88
CA ALA A 574 3.72 25.10 -10.00
C ALA A 574 5.24 25.27 -9.76
N ALA A 575 5.67 26.37 -9.13
CA ALA A 575 7.09 26.62 -8.88
C ALA A 575 7.62 25.70 -7.78
N LYS A 576 6.85 25.53 -6.70
CA LYS A 576 7.21 24.62 -5.62
C LYS A 576 7.20 23.15 -6.07
N SER A 577 6.21 22.74 -6.86
CA SER A 577 6.15 21.39 -7.43
C SER A 577 7.30 21.11 -8.38
N SER A 578 7.63 22.07 -9.24
CA SER A 578 8.80 21.99 -10.11
C SER A 578 10.10 21.84 -9.31
N ALA A 579 10.27 22.63 -8.25
CA ALA A 579 11.43 22.53 -7.36
C ALA A 579 11.47 21.19 -6.59
N PHE A 580 10.32 20.68 -6.14
CA PHE A 580 10.21 19.39 -5.47
C PHE A 580 10.70 18.25 -6.37
N ILE A 581 10.18 18.16 -7.60
CA ILE A 581 10.58 17.14 -8.57
C ILE A 581 12.04 17.32 -8.99
N ALA A 582 12.48 18.55 -9.26
CA ALA A 582 13.88 18.81 -9.63
C ALA A 582 14.87 18.38 -8.55
N ARG A 583 14.54 18.55 -7.27
CA ARG A 583 15.35 18.06 -6.16
C ARG A 583 15.40 16.54 -6.06
N ILE A 584 14.33 15.83 -6.45
CA ILE A 584 14.37 14.36 -6.58
C ILE A 584 15.35 13.98 -7.69
N VAL A 585 15.24 14.60 -8.88
CA VAL A 585 16.15 14.33 -10.00
C VAL A 585 17.61 14.58 -9.61
N PHE A 586 17.90 15.72 -8.95
CA PHE A 586 19.23 16.00 -8.43
C PHE A 586 19.70 14.97 -7.39
N ARG A 587 18.79 14.47 -6.54
CA ARG A 587 19.11 13.41 -5.58
C ARG A 587 19.49 12.12 -6.29
N LEU A 588 18.81 11.75 -7.39
CA LEU A 588 19.20 10.58 -8.17
C LEU A 588 20.64 10.69 -8.70
N ASP A 589 21.01 11.89 -9.16
CA ASP A 589 22.35 12.17 -9.65
C ASP A 589 23.40 12.14 -8.53
N ALA A 590 23.21 12.90 -7.46
CA ALA A 590 24.24 13.13 -6.46
C ALA A 590 24.25 12.10 -5.32
N PHE A 591 23.09 11.60 -4.90
CA PHE A 591 22.98 10.77 -3.70
C PHE A 591 23.29 9.30 -3.96
N LEU A 592 22.84 8.73 -5.09
CA LEU A 592 23.10 7.31 -5.39
C LEU A 592 24.61 6.98 -5.40
N PRO A 593 25.49 7.77 -6.06
CA PRO A 593 26.93 7.53 -5.99
C PRO A 593 27.52 7.78 -4.60
N ALA A 594 26.98 8.72 -3.82
CA ALA A 594 27.45 8.99 -2.47
C ALA A 594 27.15 7.83 -1.51
N VAL A 595 25.95 7.24 -1.59
CA VAL A 595 25.55 6.06 -0.81
C VAL A 595 26.45 4.86 -1.14
N HIS A 596 26.80 4.68 -2.42
CA HIS A 596 27.76 3.66 -2.83
C HIS A 596 29.14 3.86 -2.18
N LYS A 597 29.66 5.10 -2.17
CA LYS A 597 30.94 5.45 -1.52
C LYS A 597 30.94 5.21 0.00
N LEU A 598 29.78 5.21 0.64
CA LEU A 598 29.61 4.89 2.05
C LEU A 598 29.55 3.37 2.32
N GLY A 599 29.65 2.52 1.30
CA GLY A 599 29.71 1.06 1.42
C GLY A 599 28.37 0.36 1.27
N TYR A 600 27.30 1.07 0.90
CA TYR A 600 26.00 0.46 0.62
C TYR A 600 25.92 0.05 -0.85
N ASN A 601 25.54 -1.21 -1.11
CA ASN A 601 25.37 -1.73 -2.47
C ASN A 601 23.93 -1.65 -2.99
N LEU A 602 22.99 -1.39 -2.08
CA LEU A 602 21.55 -1.42 -2.35
C LEU A 602 20.84 -0.34 -1.55
N ILE A 603 19.85 0.30 -2.17
CA ILE A 603 18.87 1.14 -1.48
C ILE A 603 17.49 0.96 -2.12
N SER A 604 16.44 0.90 -1.31
CA SER A 604 15.06 0.84 -1.83
C SER A 604 14.60 2.22 -2.32
N TRP A 605 13.70 2.25 -3.31
CA TRP A 605 13.05 3.50 -3.74
C TRP A 605 12.23 4.14 -2.61
N ARG A 606 11.60 3.31 -1.74
CA ARG A 606 10.88 3.80 -0.55
C ARG A 606 11.80 4.59 0.37
N THR A 607 12.96 4.05 0.70
CA THR A 607 13.96 4.70 1.56
C THR A 607 14.47 5.98 0.93
N LEU A 608 14.83 5.97 -0.36
CA LEU A 608 15.31 7.16 -1.07
C LEU A 608 14.32 8.31 -1.01
N ILE A 609 13.04 8.01 -1.25
CA ILE A 609 11.96 8.99 -1.22
C ILE A 609 11.61 9.42 0.20
N SER A 610 11.59 8.51 1.18
CA SER A 610 11.31 8.86 2.58
C SER A 610 12.36 9.84 3.14
N LEU A 611 13.65 9.61 2.86
CA LEU A 611 14.70 10.57 3.20
C LEU A 611 14.52 11.92 2.48
N PHE A 612 14.08 11.89 1.23
CA PHE A 612 13.75 13.11 0.49
C PHE A 612 12.58 13.89 1.12
N PHE A 613 11.51 13.21 1.52
CA PHE A 613 10.38 13.82 2.22
C PHE A 613 10.83 14.50 3.51
N ARG A 614 11.71 13.88 4.31
CA ARG A 614 12.31 14.51 5.51
C ARG A 614 13.07 15.80 5.17
N MET A 615 13.93 15.78 4.15
CA MET A 615 14.66 16.99 3.74
C MET A 615 13.74 18.07 3.15
N SER A 616 12.69 17.68 2.42
CA SER A 616 11.72 18.62 1.88
C SER A 616 10.91 19.28 3.00
N TYR A 617 10.46 18.49 3.98
CA TYR A 617 9.78 18.98 5.17
C TYR A 617 10.67 19.90 6.01
N ALA A 618 11.93 19.54 6.24
CA ALA A 618 12.91 20.40 6.90
C ALA A 618 13.10 21.73 6.15
N THR A 619 13.04 21.70 4.81
CA THR A 619 13.08 22.92 3.98
C THR A 619 11.86 23.79 4.25
N ASP A 620 10.66 23.22 4.28
CA ASP A 620 9.41 23.94 4.54
C ASP A 620 9.42 24.59 5.93
N VAL A 621 9.84 23.84 6.96
CA VAL A 621 9.94 24.33 8.35
C VAL A 621 10.95 25.48 8.47
N LEU A 622 12.18 25.27 7.99
CA LEU A 622 13.23 26.30 8.09
C LEU A 622 12.89 27.54 7.26
N ARG A 623 12.20 27.38 6.13
CA ARG A 623 11.67 28.50 5.34
C ARG A 623 10.58 29.24 6.07
N HIS A 624 9.66 28.55 6.74
CA HIS A 624 8.66 29.19 7.58
C HIS A 624 9.31 30.02 8.69
N PHE A 625 10.30 29.47 9.39
CA PHE A 625 11.03 30.21 10.43
C PHE A 625 11.82 31.41 9.92
N MET A 626 12.40 31.34 8.73
CA MET A 626 13.16 32.45 8.13
C MET A 626 12.24 33.51 7.49
N ASP A 627 11.34 33.08 6.60
CA ASP A 627 10.61 33.96 5.70
C ASP A 627 9.31 34.50 6.32
N MET A 628 8.68 33.76 7.24
CA MET A 628 7.39 34.13 7.84
C MET A 628 7.52 34.60 9.30
N GLU A 629 8.27 33.85 10.11
CA GLU A 629 8.43 34.15 11.55
C GLU A 629 9.66 35.03 11.84
N HIS A 630 10.57 35.17 10.87
CA HIS A 630 11.82 35.94 10.98
C HIS A 630 12.69 35.57 12.20
N LEU A 631 12.67 34.30 12.59
CA LEU A 631 13.41 33.77 13.74
C LEU A 631 14.88 33.49 13.43
N ILE A 632 15.20 33.23 12.17
CA ILE A 632 16.56 32.93 11.71
C ILE A 632 16.89 33.74 10.45
N THR A 633 18.17 34.07 10.31
CA THR A 633 18.74 34.75 9.14
C THR A 633 19.01 33.78 7.99
N ARG A 634 19.32 34.32 6.80
CA ARG A 634 19.68 33.52 5.62
C ARG A 634 20.93 32.66 5.84
N ASP A 635 21.92 33.18 6.56
CA ASP A 635 23.17 32.46 6.83
C ASP A 635 22.93 31.32 7.84
N GLN A 636 22.16 31.59 8.89
CA GLN A 636 21.72 30.56 9.84
C GLN A 636 20.90 29.48 9.14
N TYR A 637 19.91 29.86 8.32
CA TYR A 637 19.14 28.93 7.50
C TYR A 637 20.05 28.02 6.67
N THR A 638 21.04 28.59 5.98
CA THR A 638 21.94 27.82 5.10
C THR A 638 22.77 26.81 5.89
N LYS A 639 23.30 27.22 7.06
CA LYS A 639 24.07 26.34 7.95
C LYS A 639 23.21 25.22 8.53
N ILE A 640 22.07 25.56 9.13
CA ILE A 640 21.17 24.60 9.77
C ILE A 640 20.64 23.61 8.72
N HIS A 641 20.20 24.10 7.56
CA HIS A 641 19.70 23.25 6.48
C HIS A 641 20.75 22.26 5.98
N ALA A 642 22.02 22.69 5.83
CA ALA A 642 23.11 21.79 5.44
C ALA A 642 23.37 20.71 6.51
N ASN A 643 23.42 21.09 7.79
CA ASN A 643 23.59 20.16 8.91
C ASN A 643 22.43 19.15 8.99
N THR A 644 21.19 19.61 8.90
CA THR A 644 20.00 18.76 8.91
C THR A 644 20.01 17.76 7.76
N ASN A 645 20.29 18.21 6.53
CA ASN A 645 20.37 17.30 5.38
C ASN A 645 21.51 16.29 5.53
N HIS A 646 22.64 16.69 6.12
CA HIS A 646 23.74 15.77 6.41
C HIS A 646 23.30 14.65 7.36
N ARG A 647 22.63 15.00 8.47
CA ARG A 647 22.06 14.03 9.43
C ARG A 647 21.06 13.08 8.78
N ILE A 648 20.12 13.62 8.01
CA ILE A 648 19.12 12.80 7.29
C ILE A 648 19.81 11.80 6.36
N ASN A 649 20.83 12.23 5.61
CA ASN A 649 21.56 11.33 4.69
C ASN A 649 22.42 10.28 5.41
N LEU A 650 22.75 10.49 6.68
CA LEU A 650 23.43 9.52 7.56
C LEU A 650 22.45 8.62 8.33
N PHE A 651 21.14 8.67 8.01
CA PHE A 651 20.10 7.91 8.69
C PHE A 651 20.02 8.20 10.21
N ASP A 652 20.42 9.40 10.64
CA ASP A 652 20.32 9.85 12.02
C ASP A 652 18.84 10.05 12.40
N SER A 653 18.31 9.23 13.32
CA SER A 653 16.93 9.32 13.78
C SER A 653 16.64 10.59 14.57
N SER A 654 17.66 11.25 15.11
CA SER A 654 17.54 12.49 15.91
C SER A 654 17.58 13.78 15.07
N TRP A 655 17.51 13.67 13.74
CA TRP A 655 17.70 14.80 12.82
C TRP A 655 16.75 15.98 13.09
N TYR A 656 15.54 15.70 13.54
CA TYR A 656 14.51 16.72 13.74
C TYR A 656 14.71 17.46 15.06
N GLU A 657 15.01 16.73 16.13
CA GLU A 657 15.37 17.27 17.43
C GLU A 657 16.61 18.16 17.30
N ALA A 658 17.66 17.68 16.63
CA ALA A 658 18.87 18.45 16.37
C ALA A 658 18.60 19.71 15.53
N MET A 659 17.72 19.63 14.52
CA MET A 659 17.32 20.80 13.74
C MET A 659 16.62 21.84 14.63
N LEU A 660 15.70 21.42 15.51
CA LEU A 660 14.99 22.32 16.41
C LEU A 660 15.94 22.94 17.46
N GLU A 661 16.91 22.18 17.96
CA GLU A 661 17.95 22.69 18.86
C GLU A 661 18.80 23.77 18.17
N GLU A 662 19.26 23.55 16.94
CA GLU A 662 20.03 24.57 16.21
C GLU A 662 19.20 25.84 15.91
N VAL A 663 17.90 25.71 15.64
CA VAL A 663 16.98 26.87 15.49
C VAL A 663 16.75 27.56 16.84
N SER A 664 16.62 26.80 17.92
CA SER A 664 16.47 27.30 19.29
C SER A 664 17.67 28.15 19.69
N GLU A 665 18.89 27.66 19.47
CA GLU A 665 20.13 28.40 19.68
C GLU A 665 20.21 29.67 18.83
N ALA A 666 19.78 29.60 17.56
CA ALA A 666 19.84 30.72 16.63
C ALA A 666 18.82 31.83 16.92
N SER A 667 17.64 31.47 17.42
CA SER A 667 16.51 32.39 17.64
C SER A 667 16.35 32.83 19.10
N GLY A 668 16.92 32.09 20.05
CA GLY A 668 16.71 32.29 21.49
C GLY A 668 15.37 31.76 22.02
N LEU A 669 14.58 31.07 21.19
CA LEU A 669 13.30 30.47 21.58
C LEU A 669 13.49 29.01 21.99
N PRO A 670 12.89 28.55 23.11
CA PRO A 670 12.91 27.14 23.49
C PRO A 670 12.32 26.22 22.41
N SER A 671 12.89 25.02 22.25
CA SER A 671 12.38 24.00 21.30
C SER A 671 10.88 23.69 21.45
N PRO A 672 10.28 23.64 22.66
CA PRO A 672 8.82 23.48 22.80
C PRO A 672 7.99 24.59 22.15
N ASP A 673 8.48 25.84 22.18
CA ASP A 673 7.78 26.97 21.54
C ASP A 673 7.90 26.87 20.02
N LEU A 674 9.07 26.48 19.50
CA LEU A 674 9.25 26.21 18.07
C LEU A 674 8.33 25.08 17.59
N LEU A 675 8.20 24.02 18.38
CA LEU A 675 7.33 22.90 18.10
C LEU A 675 5.84 23.32 18.08
N PHE A 676 5.42 24.19 19.01
CA PHE A 676 4.09 24.78 19.02
C PHE A 676 3.82 25.57 17.74
N LYS A 677 4.79 26.38 17.27
CA LYS A 677 4.65 27.10 15.99
C LYS A 677 4.41 26.15 14.81
N ILE A 678 5.09 25.01 14.79
CA ILE A 678 4.92 24.02 13.73
C ILE A 678 3.57 23.30 13.88
N LYS A 679 3.28 22.67 15.03
CA LYS A 679 2.13 21.76 15.19
C LYS A 679 0.80 22.48 15.42
N ASP A 680 0.84 23.67 16.00
CA ASP A 680 -0.35 24.41 16.40
C ASP A 680 -0.67 25.60 15.50
N GLU A 681 0.35 26.29 14.97
CA GLU A 681 0.17 27.49 14.13
C GLU A 681 0.29 27.19 12.63
N ASN A 682 1.20 26.30 12.22
CA ASN A 682 1.45 25.96 10.81
C ASN A 682 1.62 24.44 10.51
N PRO A 683 0.67 23.57 10.92
CA PRO A 683 0.84 22.11 10.85
C PRO A 683 0.78 21.49 9.46
N PHE A 684 0.35 22.24 8.44
CA PHE A 684 0.20 21.75 7.08
C PHE A 684 1.18 22.45 6.13
N LEU A 685 2.18 21.70 5.67
CA LEU A 685 3.28 22.19 4.84
C LEU A 685 3.20 21.66 3.39
N GLU A 686 3.93 22.29 2.48
CA GLU A 686 3.90 21.96 1.05
C GLU A 686 4.29 20.51 0.76
N THR A 687 5.31 19.99 1.44
CA THR A 687 5.75 18.60 1.31
C THR A 687 4.63 17.60 1.60
N MET A 688 3.70 17.98 2.48
CA MET A 688 2.57 17.12 2.87
C MET A 688 1.50 17.02 1.77
N LEU A 689 1.57 17.82 0.71
CA LEU A 689 0.65 17.70 -0.43
C LEU A 689 0.97 16.49 -1.32
N TYR A 690 2.12 15.84 -1.12
CA TYR A 690 2.59 14.71 -1.91
C TYR A 690 2.40 13.38 -1.18
N CYS A 691 2.25 12.28 -1.93
CA CYS A 691 2.20 10.92 -1.38
C CYS A 691 2.96 9.95 -2.28
N GLN A 692 3.50 8.87 -1.68
CA GLN A 692 4.11 7.76 -2.39
C GLN A 692 3.17 6.55 -2.38
N LEU A 693 2.68 6.18 -3.55
CA LEU A 693 1.68 5.11 -3.75
C LEU A 693 2.32 3.87 -4.36
N GLY A 694 1.69 2.71 -4.15
CA GLY A 694 2.10 1.40 -4.68
C GLY A 694 2.96 0.60 -3.71
N ARG A 695 3.97 -0.09 -4.26
CA ARG A 695 4.94 -0.94 -3.54
C ARG A 695 6.38 -0.46 -3.81
N PRO A 696 6.73 0.78 -3.45
CA PRO A 696 8.06 1.35 -3.70
C PRO A 696 9.22 0.57 -3.05
N GLU A 697 8.97 -0.14 -1.95
CA GLU A 697 9.94 -1.00 -1.28
C GLU A 697 10.34 -2.23 -2.08
N LEU A 698 9.52 -2.64 -3.05
CA LEU A 698 9.90 -3.69 -3.99
C LEU A 698 10.88 -3.20 -5.05
N LEU A 699 11.13 -1.89 -5.17
CA LEU A 699 12.07 -1.33 -6.13
C LEU A 699 13.44 -1.15 -5.49
N ASN A 700 14.31 -2.14 -5.69
CA ASN A 700 15.65 -2.18 -5.10
C ASN A 700 16.69 -1.69 -6.11
N ILE A 701 17.30 -0.54 -5.80
CA ILE A 701 18.31 0.12 -6.65
C ILE A 701 19.68 -0.45 -6.31
N PHE A 702 20.27 -1.18 -7.26
CA PHE A 702 21.64 -1.69 -7.16
C PHE A 702 22.63 -0.62 -7.57
N LEU A 703 23.54 -0.29 -6.65
CA LEU A 703 24.47 0.84 -6.76
C LEU A 703 25.83 0.45 -7.36
N ALA A 704 26.17 -0.84 -7.36
CA ALA A 704 27.40 -1.35 -7.97
C ALA A 704 27.38 -1.21 -9.50
N GLY A 705 28.54 -0.87 -10.08
CA GLY A 705 28.76 -0.90 -11.52
C GLY A 705 28.87 -2.34 -12.02
N LYS A 706 28.65 -2.56 -13.33
CA LYS A 706 28.84 -3.88 -13.97
C LYS A 706 30.27 -4.43 -13.88
N GLU A 707 31.23 -3.64 -13.41
CA GLU A 707 32.65 -4.03 -13.26
C GLU A 707 32.93 -4.78 -11.94
N ASP A 708 31.98 -4.76 -10.98
CA ASP A 708 32.12 -5.41 -9.67
C ASP A 708 31.24 -6.67 -9.51
N ALA A 709 30.71 -7.24 -10.61
CA ALA A 709 29.86 -8.43 -10.63
C ALA A 709 30.47 -9.59 -11.42
#